data_AF-A0A0Q8D5L2-F1
#
_entry.id   AF-A0A0Q8D5L2-F1
#
_cell.length_a   1.000
_cell.length_b   1.000
_cell.length_c   1.000
_cell.angle_alpha   90.00
_cell.angle_beta   90.00
_cell.angle_gamma   90.00
#
_symmetry.space_group_name_H-M   'P 1'
#
loop_
_entity.id
_entity.type
_entity.pdbx_description
1 polymer ?
#
loop_
_entity_poly.entity_id
_entity_poly.type
_entity_poly.pdbx_seq_one_letter_code
_entity_poly.pdbx_strand_id
1 'polypeptide(L)'
;MSELDQPPSQQSVAPQSVHARVIQDRQPSWYDAAALKRKKAFSQTQFEMPPWYAALSPDRQPALSAAYARSFNSLNRLDVIFNGLQGVVAFAEPLLVAAMKAKFAADYDVKRLFFAREAFMPADRSKVGGLEASGYCYYQGESLLEAALGNFALEDTIETDDQNASLVTRYDFHQQPPGSPFNQSQVLSRKVTIAPHAFASLCRELDLGAQYLAHVESFISPLDPPRTPRGSRARAVRNLMVSATRHQLQFAAEVAVARRDIQPDAYQLIQQLMSNQQDLEWRDKTVTFSSLNVLGQSLKQIIVIGHVSIHYPIRGNVVFLSEPCLAFIPGDPVCMLKEYANLEALKFDLVERLCVASYRQFFSQFIPYERQGAFFSRLKQHLDPAEQSTESQDFDSSKKNIRTLTASYGTRYALLWQDHTRQNIDLMRSNARAMAVSTDAADARARNAWLVKLGSTALNVLNAAVLVFPELAPVMLMIGAAQILKEVASGIEAWEAGDKQAVWAHVSAVAFNAATAVVGARLLPLVKSAFVESLAHVRCPDGNIRLHAPDLRPYQQSVSMPAQLTVNGDGLIEHEGGLYLREDNAYYRVEQVGAGNDYKILHPHDPLAFTPRVSRTRTGAWAHEHEIPLTLTESQLMRRLGPMAEGFSDQPLKLKRIMQMSGVEVDALRRIHVHRAALPGLLADTLKRFEIDRVVAEEGSSVRPSLRAADQLERFTQRYAAAERAESAAAWPIRRLFPSLPKAIVEELLDETSAAEMQVLTEQDRVPLRLAEEARHYQQQVRLARAYEGLYRNTLGNDDTQRLVLHSLDKLPGWPSGLRIDVIERLPAGERLLDSSGPEDAAIKRRLIKFGPMNLYEVQDNKLAVFNAQADIYEAVQSAVPPEDWTAMKLTALDGGASLKQALEQMPLMPREQLRRLLRMQPIKPGYKPPMRLAEGRIGYPLSPVGIRSAPCEQAASALYPSQSIEEVEWTLKLQDASDDVFLARMDQLEEEFTQLKATLDAWHDEDTTYRRSRGRVVNTLKNAWQRSPPHLPMSPEQMRSELREEEGGLYVVRLADEQVGDLPPITANMSHVECLDLARMSLSDASLPFLQSFSGLRWLDISHSNLTRLPEFVDGGAQITWLDLSSNDIRLTAPSRERLQNMQGLKTLNLSHNRQLGWAADLSNLRDLQRLYLENTGTRVFPAGVEVPGNLAWIDLRTNGITTLPGYAIQHPDRVNLQGNPVAPL
;
A
#
# COMPACT_ATOMS: atom_id res chain seq x y z
N MET A 1 -39.25 -11.40 30.81
CA MET A 1 -39.42 -12.66 30.05
C MET A 1 -40.34 -12.34 28.89
N SER A 2 -39.92 -12.20 27.64
CA SER A 2 -38.71 -12.73 27.00
C SER A 2 -38.31 -11.80 25.85
N GLU A 3 -37.39 -10.87 26.11
CA GLU A 3 -36.47 -10.31 25.12
C GLU A 3 -35.12 -10.97 25.45
N LEU A 4 -34.73 -11.99 24.69
CA LEU A 4 -33.41 -12.63 24.68
C LEU A 4 -33.50 -13.76 23.64
N ASP A 5 -33.14 -13.45 22.39
CA ASP A 5 -32.54 -14.37 21.40
C ASP A 5 -32.51 -13.70 20.02
N GLN A 6 -31.76 -12.60 19.90
CA GLN A 6 -31.13 -12.29 18.62
C GLN A 6 -29.61 -12.44 18.81
N PRO A 7 -28.94 -13.26 17.98
CA PRO A 7 -27.49 -13.35 18.02
C PRO A 7 -26.92 -11.95 17.68
N PRO A 8 -25.80 -11.54 18.29
CA PRO A 8 -25.16 -10.29 17.94
C PRO A 8 -24.92 -10.30 16.43
N SER A 9 -25.49 -9.32 15.74
CA SER A 9 -25.23 -9.08 14.33
C SER A 9 -23.73 -9.04 14.14
N GLN A 10 -23.18 -10.02 13.42
CA GLN A 10 -21.81 -9.99 12.95
C GLN A 10 -21.58 -8.62 12.30
N GLN A 11 -20.84 -7.76 12.99
CA GLN A 11 -20.26 -6.58 12.37
C GLN A 11 -19.41 -7.13 11.23
N SER A 12 -19.87 -6.98 9.99
CA SER A 12 -19.01 -7.18 8.84
C SER A 12 -17.97 -6.08 8.90
N VAL A 13 -16.85 -6.40 9.54
CA VAL A 13 -15.60 -5.67 9.33
C VAL A 13 -15.38 -5.77 7.82
N ALA A 14 -15.66 -4.69 7.10
CA ALA A 14 -15.43 -4.64 5.66
C ALA A 14 -13.99 -5.12 5.41
N PRO A 15 -13.75 -5.96 4.40
CA PRO A 15 -12.42 -6.51 4.15
C PRO A 15 -11.44 -5.34 4.01
N GLN A 16 -10.57 -5.17 5.00
CA GLN A 16 -9.51 -4.18 4.92
C GLN A 16 -8.54 -4.65 3.85
N SER A 17 -8.27 -3.80 2.86
CA SER A 17 -7.24 -4.10 1.87
C SER A 17 -5.91 -4.33 2.56
N VAL A 18 -5.13 -5.32 2.11
CA VAL A 18 -3.74 -5.51 2.54
C VAL A 18 -2.86 -4.29 2.30
N HIS A 19 -3.24 -3.38 1.38
CA HIS A 19 -2.52 -2.13 1.10
C HIS A 19 -3.05 -0.93 1.91
N ALA A 20 -4.08 -1.10 2.76
CA ALA A 20 -4.80 0.01 3.37
C ALA A 20 -3.89 0.93 4.18
N ARG A 21 -2.97 0.35 4.97
CA ARG A 21 -2.04 1.12 5.81
C ARG A 21 -1.07 1.95 4.98
N VAL A 22 -0.45 1.36 3.96
CA VAL A 22 0.46 2.08 3.03
C VAL A 22 -0.28 3.22 2.34
N ILE A 23 -1.52 2.99 1.88
CA ILE A 23 -2.31 4.02 1.21
C ILE A 23 -2.67 5.16 2.17
N GLN A 24 -3.00 4.87 3.43
CA GLN A 24 -3.37 5.86 4.44
C GLN A 24 -2.16 6.69 4.89
N ASP A 25 -1.02 6.05 5.15
CA ASP A 25 0.19 6.71 5.64
C ASP A 25 0.85 7.62 4.57
N ARG A 26 0.47 7.47 3.29
CA ARG A 26 1.06 8.16 2.14
C ARG A 26 0.13 9.17 1.48
N GLN A 27 -0.98 9.51 2.10
CA GLN A 27 -1.85 10.56 1.57
C GLN A 27 -1.14 11.92 1.70
N PRO A 28 -1.12 12.75 0.64
CA PRO A 28 -0.60 14.10 0.74
C PRO A 28 -1.45 14.93 1.73
N SER A 29 -0.81 15.80 2.49
CA SER A 29 -1.49 16.68 3.48
C SER A 29 -2.61 17.53 2.87
N TRP A 30 -2.49 17.93 1.60
CA TRP A 30 -3.54 18.66 0.89
C TRP A 30 -4.77 17.78 0.60
N TYR A 31 -4.61 16.46 0.46
CA TYR A 31 -5.74 15.53 0.31
C TYR A 31 -6.39 15.27 1.67
N ASP A 32 -5.60 15.05 2.73
CA ASP A 32 -6.12 14.81 4.07
C ASP A 32 -7.02 15.95 4.57
N ALA A 33 -6.57 17.19 4.36
CA ALA A 33 -7.30 18.40 4.70
C ALA A 33 -8.50 18.70 3.76
N ALA A 34 -8.72 17.89 2.72
CA ALA A 34 -9.77 18.13 1.75
C ALA A 34 -11.16 17.84 2.33
N ALA A 35 -12.15 18.69 2.01
CA ALA A 35 -13.54 18.43 2.33
C ALA A 35 -14.04 17.15 1.63
N LEU A 36 -15.02 16.47 2.25
CA LEU A 36 -15.55 15.20 1.75
C LEU A 36 -16.03 15.27 0.29
N LYS A 37 -16.61 16.41 -0.13
CA LYS A 37 -17.01 16.66 -1.52
C LYS A 37 -15.84 16.51 -2.51
N ARG A 38 -14.63 16.98 -2.17
CA ARG A 38 -13.44 16.89 -3.01
C ARG A 38 -12.87 15.48 -3.02
N LYS A 39 -12.82 14.82 -1.85
CA LYS A 39 -12.40 13.41 -1.74
C LYS A 39 -13.31 12.52 -2.60
N LYS A 40 -14.62 12.79 -2.61
CA LYS A 40 -15.59 12.12 -3.49
C LYS A 40 -15.30 12.37 -4.97
N ALA A 41 -15.00 13.61 -5.37
CA ALA A 41 -14.65 13.93 -6.75
C ALA A 41 -13.41 13.15 -7.23
N PHE A 42 -12.38 13.01 -6.39
CA PHE A 42 -11.24 12.13 -6.69
C PHE A 42 -11.65 10.68 -6.89
N SER A 43 -12.47 10.11 -5.98
CA SER A 43 -12.91 8.71 -6.12
C SER A 43 -13.78 8.44 -7.36
N GLN A 44 -14.38 9.49 -7.94
CA GLN A 44 -15.18 9.40 -9.16
C GLN A 44 -14.37 9.67 -10.43
N THR A 45 -13.12 10.10 -10.28
CA THR A 45 -12.23 10.41 -11.41
C THR A 45 -11.69 9.12 -12.01
N GLN A 46 -11.90 8.91 -13.31
CA GLN A 46 -11.18 7.87 -14.04
C GLN A 46 -9.77 8.37 -14.35
N PHE A 47 -8.76 7.62 -13.90
CA PHE A 47 -7.38 8.06 -14.05
C PHE A 47 -6.79 7.72 -15.42
N GLU A 48 -6.40 8.76 -16.14
CA GLU A 48 -5.65 8.71 -17.39
C GLU A 48 -4.54 9.78 -17.40
N MET A 49 -3.28 9.35 -17.38
CA MET A 49 -2.17 10.31 -17.33
C MET A 49 -2.07 11.12 -18.64
N PRO A 50 -2.20 12.45 -18.60
CA PRO A 50 -2.15 13.24 -19.83
C PRO A 50 -0.78 13.15 -20.51
N PRO A 51 -0.71 13.04 -21.86
CA PRO A 51 0.57 12.92 -22.58
C PRO A 51 1.55 14.06 -22.29
N TRP A 52 1.06 15.29 -22.18
CA TRP A 52 1.87 16.46 -21.84
C TRP A 52 2.47 16.39 -20.43
N TYR A 53 1.77 15.73 -19.49
CA TYR A 53 2.26 15.55 -18.11
C TYR A 53 3.36 14.48 -18.06
N ALA A 54 3.19 13.39 -18.81
CA ALA A 54 4.20 12.35 -18.96
C ALA A 54 5.49 12.87 -19.64
N ALA A 55 5.36 13.84 -20.55
CA ALA A 55 6.48 14.46 -21.26
C ALA A 55 7.17 15.62 -20.51
N LEU A 56 6.74 15.96 -19.28
CA LEU A 56 7.36 17.02 -18.48
C LEU A 56 8.79 16.65 -18.09
N SER A 57 9.73 17.58 -18.29
CA SER A 57 11.10 17.41 -17.83
C SER A 57 11.17 17.25 -16.30
N PRO A 58 12.15 16.49 -15.77
CA PRO A 58 12.34 16.31 -14.33
C PRO A 58 12.38 17.62 -13.55
N ASP A 59 13.01 18.67 -14.10
CA ASP A 59 13.13 19.99 -13.46
C ASP A 59 11.80 20.75 -13.31
N ARG A 60 10.81 20.46 -14.16
CA ARG A 60 9.50 21.16 -14.17
C ARG A 60 8.46 20.50 -13.27
N GLN A 61 8.59 19.21 -12.97
CA GLN A 61 7.62 18.46 -12.15
C GLN A 61 7.50 19.00 -10.71
N PRO A 62 8.59 19.38 -10.01
CA PRO A 62 8.50 19.95 -8.66
C PRO A 62 7.76 21.30 -8.63
N ALA A 63 8.00 22.16 -9.62
CA ALA A 63 7.35 23.48 -9.71
C ALA A 63 5.84 23.35 -9.88
N LEU A 64 5.39 22.49 -10.80
CA LEU A 64 3.97 22.17 -11.01
C LEU A 64 3.35 21.55 -9.76
N SER A 65 4.06 20.63 -9.09
CA SER A 65 3.56 19.96 -7.88
C SER A 65 3.40 20.93 -6.71
N ALA A 66 4.36 21.84 -6.53
CA ALA A 66 4.28 22.88 -5.51
C ALA A 66 3.16 23.89 -5.80
N ALA A 67 2.97 24.30 -7.05
CA ALA A 67 1.87 25.17 -7.46
C ALA A 67 0.51 24.50 -7.23
N TYR A 68 0.40 23.20 -7.56
CA TYR A 68 -0.78 22.39 -7.29
C TYR A 68 -1.12 22.36 -5.79
N ALA A 69 -0.16 21.98 -4.94
CA ALA A 69 -0.37 21.89 -3.50
C ALA A 69 -0.78 23.25 -2.89
N ARG A 70 -0.17 24.36 -3.32
CA ARG A 70 -0.57 25.72 -2.86
C ARG A 70 -2.01 26.07 -3.27
N SER A 71 -2.37 25.79 -4.52
CA SER A 71 -3.72 26.01 -5.04
C SER A 71 -4.75 25.20 -4.26
N PHE A 72 -4.52 23.91 -4.11
CA PHE A 72 -5.42 23.00 -3.40
C PHE A 72 -5.56 23.35 -1.91
N ASN A 73 -4.45 23.63 -1.21
CA ASN A 73 -4.49 24.04 0.20
C ASN A 73 -5.26 25.34 0.42
N SER A 74 -5.19 26.29 -0.52
CA SER A 74 -5.95 27.54 -0.43
C SER A 74 -7.44 27.30 -0.61
N LEU A 75 -7.81 26.36 -1.49
CA LEU A 75 -9.18 25.92 -1.66
C LEU A 75 -9.71 25.15 -0.44
N ASN A 76 -8.88 24.32 0.21
CA ASN A 76 -9.25 23.66 1.47
C ASN A 76 -9.53 24.66 2.58
N ARG A 77 -8.72 25.73 2.70
CA ARG A 77 -8.96 26.79 3.69
C ARG A 77 -10.28 27.52 3.45
N LEU A 78 -10.65 27.73 2.18
CA LEU A 78 -11.97 28.27 1.84
C LEU A 78 -13.08 27.27 2.18
N ASP A 79 -12.92 25.99 1.87
CA ASP A 79 -13.90 24.96 2.23
C ASP A 79 -14.14 24.87 3.74
N VAL A 80 -13.11 25.07 4.56
CA VAL A 80 -13.25 25.11 6.04
C VAL A 80 -14.07 26.32 6.48
N ILE A 81 -13.84 27.51 5.89
CA ILE A 81 -14.59 28.72 6.25
C ILE A 81 -16.05 28.62 5.81
N PHE A 82 -16.28 28.15 4.59
CA PHE A 82 -17.61 27.97 4.03
C PHE A 82 -18.23 26.62 4.42
N ASN A 83 -17.62 25.91 5.37
CA ASN A 83 -18.19 24.68 5.91
C ASN A 83 -19.48 25.03 6.66
N GLY A 84 -20.58 24.35 6.31
CA GLY A 84 -21.91 24.66 6.83
C GLY A 84 -22.68 25.72 6.05
N LEU A 85 -22.11 26.34 5.01
CA LEU A 85 -22.88 27.14 4.07
C LEU A 85 -23.81 26.24 3.25
N GLN A 86 -25.09 26.26 3.60
CA GLN A 86 -26.14 25.47 2.96
C GLN A 86 -26.66 26.12 1.68
N GLY A 87 -26.96 25.29 0.67
CA GLY A 87 -27.78 25.71 -0.46
C GLY A 87 -29.18 26.12 0.00
N VAL A 88 -29.85 26.97 -0.78
CA VAL A 88 -31.11 27.61 -0.34
C VAL A 88 -32.20 26.61 0.02
N VAL A 89 -32.30 25.50 -0.72
CA VAL A 89 -33.29 24.44 -0.46
C VAL A 89 -32.96 23.71 0.84
N ALA A 90 -31.71 23.28 1.02
CA ALA A 90 -31.27 22.59 2.24
C ALA A 90 -31.42 23.46 3.51
N PHE A 91 -31.32 24.78 3.36
CA PHE A 91 -31.57 25.76 4.42
C PHE A 91 -33.07 25.97 4.69
N ALA A 92 -33.84 26.21 3.62
CA ALA A 92 -35.23 26.66 3.74
C ALA A 92 -36.23 25.53 4.00
N GLU A 93 -36.03 24.34 3.43
CA GLU A 93 -36.92 23.20 3.57
C GLU A 93 -37.20 22.81 5.03
N PRO A 94 -36.20 22.58 5.91
CA PRO A 94 -36.47 22.20 7.30
C PRO A 94 -37.19 23.32 8.07
N LEU A 95 -36.87 24.59 7.79
CA LEU A 95 -37.53 25.74 8.41
C LEU A 95 -39.00 25.84 7.99
N LEU A 96 -39.28 25.67 6.70
CA LEU A 96 -40.64 25.69 6.16
C LEU A 96 -41.46 24.50 6.68
N VAL A 97 -40.92 23.29 6.70
CA VAL A 97 -41.61 22.10 7.22
C VAL A 97 -41.95 22.29 8.70
N ALA A 98 -41.03 22.81 9.51
CA ALA A 98 -41.29 23.09 10.93
C ALA A 98 -42.40 24.15 11.10
N ALA A 99 -42.36 25.23 10.32
CA ALA A 99 -43.36 26.30 10.36
C ALA A 99 -44.75 25.82 9.89
N MET A 100 -44.80 25.01 8.82
CA MET A 100 -46.00 24.36 8.30
C MET A 100 -46.64 23.43 9.34
N LYS A 101 -45.82 22.60 10.00
CA LYS A 101 -46.28 21.70 11.07
C LYS A 101 -46.87 22.47 12.24
N ALA A 102 -46.24 23.57 12.64
CA ALA A 102 -46.71 24.42 13.73
C ALA A 102 -48.05 25.12 13.41
N LYS A 103 -48.24 25.63 12.18
CA LYS A 103 -49.44 26.40 11.81
C LYS A 103 -50.63 25.55 11.34
N PHE A 104 -50.36 24.42 10.67
CA PHE A 104 -51.40 23.59 10.03
C PHE A 104 -51.55 22.18 10.62
N ALA A 105 -50.78 21.83 11.66
CA ALA A 105 -50.91 20.60 12.45
C ALA A 105 -50.84 19.28 11.65
N ALA A 106 -50.09 19.25 10.54
CA ALA A 106 -49.84 18.05 9.73
C ALA A 106 -48.45 18.08 9.10
N ASP A 107 -47.88 16.89 8.87
CA ASP A 107 -46.59 16.71 8.19
C ASP A 107 -46.82 16.72 6.67
N TYR A 108 -46.46 17.83 6.03
CA TYR A 108 -46.62 18.05 4.60
C TYR A 108 -45.28 17.93 3.87
N ASP A 109 -45.28 17.25 2.73
CA ASP A 109 -44.15 17.26 1.80
C ASP A 109 -44.20 18.55 0.95
N VAL A 110 -43.44 19.55 1.37
CA VAL A 110 -43.40 20.88 0.74
C VAL A 110 -42.84 20.89 -0.68
N LYS A 111 -42.18 19.80 -1.12
CA LYS A 111 -41.71 19.64 -2.50
C LYS A 111 -42.74 18.97 -3.41
N ARG A 112 -43.73 18.29 -2.85
CA ARG A 112 -44.77 17.55 -3.59
C ARG A 112 -46.17 18.16 -3.47
N LEU A 113 -46.30 19.24 -2.71
CA LEU A 113 -47.47 20.11 -2.72
C LEU A 113 -47.16 21.38 -3.48
N PHE A 114 -48.16 21.90 -4.16
CA PHE A 114 -48.00 23.02 -5.08
C PHE A 114 -48.97 24.14 -4.73
N PHE A 115 -48.45 25.37 -4.71
CA PHE A 115 -49.23 26.60 -4.70
C PHE A 115 -49.61 26.92 -6.15
N ALA A 116 -50.89 26.93 -6.47
CA ALA A 116 -51.41 27.15 -7.81
C ALA A 116 -52.21 28.46 -7.89
N ARG A 117 -51.98 29.22 -8.96
CA ARG A 117 -52.72 30.45 -9.30
C ARG A 117 -53.42 30.25 -10.64
N GLU A 118 -54.67 30.70 -10.73
CA GLU A 118 -55.43 30.69 -11.96
C GLU A 118 -54.93 31.81 -12.90
N ALA A 119 -54.66 31.46 -14.15
CA ALA A 119 -54.25 32.36 -15.20
C ALA A 119 -55.24 32.26 -16.36
N PHE A 120 -55.56 33.42 -16.94
CA PHE A 120 -56.44 33.51 -18.10
C PHE A 120 -55.62 33.58 -19.39
N MET A 121 -55.87 32.66 -20.33
CA MET A 121 -55.32 32.74 -21.68
C MET A 121 -56.41 33.15 -22.68
N PRO A 122 -56.29 34.32 -23.33
CA PRO A 122 -57.24 34.72 -24.38
C PRO A 122 -57.09 33.79 -25.60
N ALA A 123 -58.22 33.42 -26.24
CA ALA A 123 -58.23 32.55 -27.41
C ALA A 123 -57.61 33.21 -28.66
N ASP A 124 -57.58 34.54 -28.72
CA ASP A 124 -56.96 35.34 -29.79
C ASP A 124 -55.97 36.35 -29.19
N ARG A 125 -54.67 36.16 -29.46
CA ARG A 125 -53.58 37.01 -28.94
C ARG A 125 -53.55 38.42 -29.54
N SER A 126 -54.31 38.67 -30.61
CA SER A 126 -54.34 39.98 -31.29
C SER A 126 -55.33 40.98 -30.69
N LYS A 127 -56.22 40.54 -29.78
CA LYS A 127 -57.24 41.36 -29.13
C LYS A 127 -56.96 41.58 -27.65
N VAL A 128 -55.87 42.28 -27.32
CA VAL A 128 -55.62 42.75 -25.95
C VAL A 128 -56.05 44.21 -25.86
N GLY A 129 -57.31 44.45 -25.47
CA GLY A 129 -57.80 45.83 -25.26
C GLY A 129 -59.31 46.10 -25.37
N GLY A 130 -60.20 45.12 -25.32
CA GLY A 130 -61.65 45.39 -25.37
C GLY A 130 -62.48 44.22 -24.85
N LEU A 131 -63.64 44.56 -24.25
CA LEU A 131 -64.59 43.65 -23.60
C LEU A 131 -64.93 42.42 -24.47
N GLU A 132 -65.06 41.27 -23.79
CA GLU A 132 -65.37 39.93 -24.32
C GLU A 132 -64.21 39.22 -25.06
N ALA A 133 -63.13 38.93 -24.33
CA ALA A 133 -62.21 37.87 -24.74
C ALA A 133 -62.79 36.51 -24.31
N SER A 134 -63.24 35.70 -25.27
CA SER A 134 -63.36 34.25 -25.02
C SER A 134 -61.95 33.70 -24.84
N GLY A 135 -61.76 32.90 -23.80
CA GLY A 135 -60.46 32.36 -23.43
C GLY A 135 -60.62 31.23 -22.43
N TYR A 136 -59.51 30.64 -22.04
CA TYR A 136 -59.49 29.48 -21.17
C TYR A 136 -58.67 29.78 -19.91
N CYS A 137 -59.23 29.43 -18.76
CA CYS A 137 -58.53 29.47 -17.49
C CYS A 137 -57.69 28.20 -17.32
N TYR A 138 -56.50 28.37 -16.78
CA TYR A 138 -55.60 27.28 -16.46
C TYR A 138 -54.81 27.62 -15.21
N TYR A 139 -54.34 26.61 -14.50
CA TYR A 139 -53.50 26.84 -13.34
C TYR A 139 -52.03 26.79 -13.73
N GLN A 140 -51.29 27.73 -13.17
CA GLN A 140 -49.85 27.65 -13.04
C GLN A 140 -49.54 27.39 -11.58
N GLY A 141 -48.56 26.54 -11.29
CA GLY A 141 -48.20 26.26 -9.91
C GLY A 141 -46.74 25.90 -9.74
N GLU A 142 -46.27 26.15 -8.54
CA GLU A 142 -44.91 25.93 -8.06
C GLU A 142 -45.00 25.14 -6.76
N SER A 143 -43.97 24.36 -6.43
CA SER A 143 -43.97 23.65 -5.15
C SER A 143 -44.09 24.64 -3.98
N LEU A 144 -44.63 24.22 -2.84
CA LEU A 144 -44.74 25.09 -1.67
C LEU A 144 -43.38 25.64 -1.24
N LEU A 145 -42.30 24.86 -1.41
CA LEU A 145 -40.94 25.33 -1.17
C LEU A 145 -40.54 26.46 -2.12
N GLU A 146 -40.78 26.32 -3.43
CA GLU A 146 -40.47 27.37 -4.42
C GLU A 146 -41.29 28.63 -4.17
N ALA A 147 -42.59 28.48 -3.90
CA ALA A 147 -43.47 29.59 -3.58
C ALA A 147 -43.04 30.32 -2.28
N ALA A 148 -42.61 29.58 -1.26
CA ALA A 148 -42.09 30.17 -0.03
C ALA A 148 -40.75 30.90 -0.23
N LEU A 149 -39.89 30.42 -1.13
CA LEU A 149 -38.64 31.09 -1.52
C LEU A 149 -38.91 32.35 -2.36
N GLY A 150 -39.96 32.34 -3.19
CA GLY A 150 -40.44 33.52 -3.91
C GLY A 150 -41.09 34.57 -3.02
N ASN A 151 -41.57 34.14 -1.84
CA ASN A 151 -42.33 34.93 -0.87
C ASN A 151 -43.60 35.56 -1.51
N PHE A 152 -44.40 36.25 -0.71
CA PHE A 152 -45.72 36.73 -1.12
C PHE A 152 -45.89 38.22 -0.86
N ALA A 153 -46.59 38.91 -1.76
CA ALA A 153 -46.97 40.30 -1.55
C ALA A 153 -48.03 40.41 -0.44
N LEU A 154 -48.21 41.60 0.15
CA LEU A 154 -49.21 41.80 1.19
C LEU A 154 -50.64 41.43 0.72
N GLU A 155 -50.97 41.71 -0.55
CA GLU A 155 -52.27 41.40 -1.15
C GLU A 155 -52.58 39.90 -1.20
N ASP A 156 -51.55 39.05 -1.32
CA ASP A 156 -51.70 37.59 -1.36
C ASP A 156 -52.08 37.00 0.02
N THR A 157 -51.97 37.78 1.12
CA THR A 157 -52.37 37.36 2.48
C THR A 157 -53.84 37.63 2.79
N ILE A 158 -54.54 38.32 1.88
CA ILE A 158 -55.95 38.66 2.03
C ILE A 158 -56.77 37.54 1.40
N GLU A 159 -57.81 37.08 2.10
CA GLU A 159 -58.74 36.10 1.56
C GLU A 159 -59.52 36.70 0.39
N THR A 160 -59.52 36.03 -0.76
CA THR A 160 -60.23 36.47 -1.98
C THR A 160 -61.65 35.88 -2.03
N ASP A 161 -62.61 36.67 -2.53
CA ASP A 161 -64.00 36.19 -2.74
C ASP A 161 -64.07 35.01 -3.73
N ASP A 162 -63.12 34.94 -4.67
CA ASP A 162 -62.92 33.79 -5.56
C ASP A 162 -62.02 32.74 -4.91
N GLN A 163 -62.62 31.65 -4.42
CA GLN A 163 -61.93 30.53 -3.77
C GLN A 163 -61.12 29.64 -4.74
N ASN A 164 -61.20 29.90 -6.05
CA ASN A 164 -60.48 29.19 -7.09
C ASN A 164 -59.36 30.01 -7.74
N ALA A 165 -59.29 31.32 -7.49
CA ALA A 165 -58.23 32.18 -8.02
C ALA A 165 -56.82 31.74 -7.57
N SER A 166 -56.69 31.20 -6.35
CA SER A 166 -55.49 30.50 -5.88
C SER A 166 -55.86 29.31 -5.00
N LEU A 167 -55.02 28.27 -4.97
CA LEU A 167 -55.24 27.05 -4.18
C LEU A 167 -53.94 26.29 -3.90
N VAL A 168 -53.96 25.39 -2.92
CA VAL A 168 -52.89 24.39 -2.73
C VAL A 168 -53.35 23.03 -3.24
N THR A 169 -52.52 22.33 -4.01
CA THR A 169 -52.88 21.08 -4.70
C THR A 169 -51.76 20.05 -4.68
N ARG A 170 -52.11 18.77 -4.88
CA ARG A 170 -51.16 17.67 -5.16
C ARG A 170 -50.90 17.47 -6.66
N TYR A 171 -51.41 18.36 -7.52
CA TYR A 171 -51.08 18.31 -8.94
C TYR A 171 -49.63 18.73 -9.16
N ASP A 172 -48.82 17.82 -9.73
CA ASP A 172 -47.41 18.06 -10.02
C ASP A 172 -47.26 18.87 -11.33
N PHE A 173 -47.03 20.18 -11.18
CA PHE A 173 -46.83 21.08 -12.31
C PHE A 173 -45.48 20.90 -12.99
N HIS A 174 -44.52 20.21 -12.37
CA HIS A 174 -43.22 19.97 -12.98
C HIS A 174 -43.23 18.84 -14.02
N GLN A 175 -44.26 17.99 -14.02
CA GLN A 175 -44.42 16.87 -14.98
C GLN A 175 -45.40 17.19 -16.12
N GLN A 176 -45.82 18.46 -16.26
CA GLN A 176 -46.77 18.86 -17.28
C GLN A 176 -46.12 18.76 -18.69
N PRO A 177 -46.77 18.12 -19.68
CA PRO A 177 -46.29 18.10 -21.06
C PRO A 177 -46.18 19.52 -21.62
N PRO A 178 -45.12 19.86 -22.37
CA PRO A 178 -44.98 21.17 -23.01
C PRO A 178 -46.21 21.49 -23.87
N GLY A 179 -46.86 22.63 -23.60
CA GLY A 179 -47.96 23.13 -24.43
C GLY A 179 -49.36 22.55 -24.11
N SER A 180 -49.60 21.98 -22.93
CA SER A 180 -50.95 21.59 -22.49
C SER A 180 -51.57 22.62 -21.55
N PRO A 181 -52.24 23.70 -22.03
CA PRO A 181 -52.78 24.75 -21.17
C PRO A 181 -54.11 24.37 -20.50
N PHE A 182 -54.56 23.12 -20.51
CA PHE A 182 -55.89 22.73 -20.03
C PHE A 182 -55.81 21.75 -18.86
N ASN A 183 -55.42 22.24 -17.68
CA ASN A 183 -55.23 21.42 -16.47
C ASN A 183 -56.28 21.67 -15.36
N GLN A 184 -57.24 22.57 -15.56
CA GLN A 184 -58.14 23.07 -14.51
C GLN A 184 -58.85 21.98 -13.69
N SER A 185 -59.51 21.02 -14.35
CA SER A 185 -60.23 19.93 -13.66
C SER A 185 -59.29 18.99 -12.88
N GLN A 186 -58.08 18.76 -13.40
CA GLN A 186 -57.08 17.90 -12.76
C GLN A 186 -56.45 18.57 -11.54
N VAL A 187 -56.28 19.89 -11.58
CA VAL A 187 -55.78 20.69 -10.46
C VAL A 187 -56.81 20.76 -9.33
N LEU A 188 -58.06 21.09 -9.66
CA LEU A 188 -59.16 21.24 -8.69
C LEU A 188 -59.50 19.91 -7.98
N SER A 189 -59.47 18.78 -8.68
CA SER A 189 -59.74 17.45 -8.09
C SER A 189 -58.69 17.00 -7.06
N ARG A 190 -57.54 17.67 -6.99
CA ARG A 190 -56.42 17.37 -6.09
C ARG A 190 -56.16 18.48 -5.06
N LYS A 191 -57.10 19.42 -4.90
CA LYS A 191 -57.05 20.52 -3.92
C LYS A 191 -56.90 19.98 -2.49
N VAL A 192 -56.09 20.67 -1.69
CA VAL A 192 -55.84 20.36 -0.27
C VAL A 192 -56.45 21.47 0.60
N THR A 193 -56.68 21.18 1.88
CA THR A 193 -57.34 22.08 2.85
C THR A 193 -56.50 23.28 3.30
N ILE A 194 -55.26 23.42 2.86
CA ILE A 194 -54.42 24.57 3.22
C ILE A 194 -54.94 25.82 2.50
N ALA A 195 -55.37 26.82 3.28
CA ALA A 195 -55.81 28.10 2.74
C ALA A 195 -54.61 28.86 2.13
N PRO A 196 -54.70 29.30 0.85
CA PRO A 196 -53.59 29.98 0.17
C PRO A 196 -53.14 31.26 0.87
N HIS A 197 -54.07 32.09 1.32
CA HIS A 197 -53.77 33.35 2.02
C HIS A 197 -53.08 33.10 3.38
N ALA A 198 -53.45 32.02 4.09
CA ALA A 198 -52.82 31.62 5.34
C ALA A 198 -51.39 31.10 5.14
N PHE A 199 -51.16 30.38 4.03
CA PHE A 199 -49.82 29.97 3.60
C PHE A 199 -48.95 31.18 3.20
N ALA A 200 -49.51 32.15 2.47
CA ALA A 200 -48.85 33.39 2.13
C ALA A 200 -48.45 34.21 3.38
N SER A 201 -49.36 34.32 4.37
CA SER A 201 -49.06 34.94 5.68
C SER A 201 -47.94 34.22 6.42
N LEU A 202 -47.94 32.87 6.43
CA LEU A 202 -46.85 32.09 7.04
C LEU A 202 -45.49 32.39 6.41
N CYS A 203 -45.43 32.46 5.07
CA CYS A 203 -44.18 32.70 4.36
C CYS A 203 -43.61 34.09 4.64
N ARG A 204 -44.49 35.11 4.76
CA ARG A 204 -44.10 36.48 5.13
C ARG A 204 -43.61 36.58 6.57
N GLU A 205 -44.27 35.90 7.51
CA GLU A 205 -43.85 35.80 8.92
C GLU A 205 -42.51 35.10 9.07
N LEU A 206 -42.30 34.02 8.30
CA LEU A 206 -41.06 33.26 8.30
C LEU A 206 -39.91 34.03 7.64
N ASP A 207 -40.17 34.78 6.58
CA ASP A 207 -39.18 35.56 5.81
C ASP A 207 -37.88 34.78 5.52
N LEU A 208 -38.04 33.66 4.79
CA LEU A 208 -36.92 32.81 4.39
C LEU A 208 -35.86 33.57 3.59
N GLY A 209 -36.23 34.63 2.86
CA GLY A 209 -35.31 35.48 2.12
C GLY A 209 -34.38 36.29 3.01
N ALA A 210 -34.90 36.98 4.03
CA ALA A 210 -34.06 37.70 4.99
C ALA A 210 -33.18 36.74 5.79
N GLN A 211 -33.73 35.61 6.23
CA GLN A 211 -32.96 34.59 6.96
C GLN A 211 -31.84 34.00 6.11
N TYR A 212 -32.10 33.67 4.84
CA TYR A 212 -31.09 33.10 3.96
C TYR A 212 -30.00 34.12 3.61
N LEU A 213 -30.35 35.39 3.37
CA LEU A 213 -29.36 36.44 3.16
C LEU A 213 -28.46 36.62 4.39
N ALA A 214 -29.03 36.60 5.60
CA ALA A 214 -28.27 36.68 6.85
C ALA A 214 -27.34 35.46 7.03
N HIS A 215 -27.82 34.26 6.68
CA HIS A 215 -27.02 33.04 6.66
C HIS A 215 -25.79 33.20 5.75
N VAL A 216 -25.97 33.64 4.50
CA VAL A 216 -24.86 33.88 3.56
C VAL A 216 -23.90 34.96 4.07
N GLU A 217 -24.42 36.11 4.54
CA GLU A 217 -23.61 37.21 5.07
C GLU A 217 -22.75 36.81 6.28
N SER A 218 -23.21 35.85 7.09
CA SER A 218 -22.42 35.33 8.22
C SER A 218 -21.09 34.70 7.79
N PHE A 219 -20.97 34.23 6.54
CA PHE A 219 -19.75 33.66 5.98
C PHE A 219 -18.89 34.66 5.19
N ILE A 220 -19.52 35.53 4.37
CA ILE A 220 -18.79 36.50 3.53
C ILE A 220 -18.40 37.79 4.29
N SER A 221 -19.13 38.13 5.34
CA SER A 221 -18.92 39.31 6.19
C SER A 221 -19.09 38.96 7.69
N PRO A 222 -18.35 37.98 8.23
CA PRO A 222 -18.52 37.50 9.61
C PRO A 222 -18.29 38.61 10.64
N LEU A 223 -19.09 38.59 11.71
CA LEU A 223 -18.95 39.50 12.84
C LEU A 223 -17.65 39.27 13.60
N ASP A 224 -17.06 40.37 14.05
CA ASP A 224 -15.82 40.37 14.81
C ASP A 224 -16.07 40.07 16.30
N PRO A 225 -15.19 39.32 16.98
CA PRO A 225 -15.25 39.16 18.43
C PRO A 225 -15.10 40.51 19.15
N PRO A 226 -15.61 40.64 20.38
CA PRO A 226 -15.36 41.82 21.21
C PRO A 226 -13.86 42.12 21.31
N ARG A 227 -13.48 43.40 21.20
CA ARG A 227 -12.08 43.90 21.28
C ARG A 227 -11.18 43.59 20.08
N THR A 228 -11.71 43.19 18.92
CA THR A 228 -10.95 43.15 17.66
C THR A 228 -11.30 44.33 16.75
N PRO A 229 -10.39 44.82 15.88
CA PRO A 229 -10.71 45.92 14.97
C PRO A 229 -11.87 45.57 14.05
N ARG A 230 -12.79 46.51 13.83
CA ARG A 230 -13.97 46.31 12.97
C ARG A 230 -13.57 45.90 11.54
N GLY A 231 -14.22 44.87 11.01
CA GLY A 231 -14.00 44.25 9.72
C GLY A 231 -12.83 43.27 9.64
N SER A 232 -12.24 42.84 10.77
CA SER A 232 -11.03 42.00 10.75
C SER A 232 -11.28 40.60 10.19
N ARG A 233 -12.34 39.91 10.64
CA ARG A 233 -12.68 38.58 10.09
C ARG A 233 -13.11 38.65 8.62
N ALA A 234 -13.92 39.64 8.26
CA ALA A 234 -14.31 39.88 6.87
C ALA A 234 -13.09 40.15 5.96
N ARG A 235 -12.07 40.86 6.46
CA ARG A 235 -10.80 41.05 5.76
C ARG A 235 -10.02 39.74 5.62
N ALA A 236 -10.01 38.89 6.65
CA ALA A 236 -9.36 37.59 6.59
C ALA A 236 -10.00 36.67 5.52
N VAL A 237 -11.33 36.63 5.43
CA VAL A 237 -12.06 35.90 4.38
C VAL A 237 -11.68 36.41 2.99
N ARG A 238 -11.69 37.74 2.78
CA ARG A 238 -11.27 38.35 1.51
C ARG A 238 -9.84 38.00 1.15
N ASN A 239 -8.91 38.06 2.10
CA ASN A 239 -7.51 37.71 1.86
C ASN A 239 -7.35 36.23 1.45
N LEU A 240 -8.13 35.33 2.03
CA LEU A 240 -8.13 33.92 1.64
C LEU A 240 -8.70 33.70 0.24
N MET A 241 -9.77 34.42 -0.13
CA MET A 241 -10.30 34.41 -1.51
C MET A 241 -9.24 34.91 -2.50
N VAL A 242 -8.56 36.02 -2.19
CA VAL A 242 -7.43 36.54 -2.99
C VAL A 242 -6.33 35.48 -3.13
N SER A 243 -5.89 34.86 -2.03
CA SER A 243 -4.87 33.81 -2.07
C SER A 243 -5.28 32.62 -2.92
N ALA A 244 -6.54 32.18 -2.83
CA ALA A 244 -7.06 31.08 -3.63
C ALA A 244 -7.03 31.41 -5.13
N THR A 245 -7.55 32.57 -5.54
CA THR A 245 -7.52 33.00 -6.95
C THR A 245 -6.09 33.14 -7.47
N ARG A 246 -5.17 33.71 -6.68
CA ARG A 246 -3.75 33.84 -7.05
C ARG A 246 -3.08 32.48 -7.26
N HIS A 247 -3.25 31.56 -6.32
CA HIS A 247 -2.64 30.23 -6.43
C HIS A 247 -3.28 29.39 -7.54
N GLN A 248 -4.58 29.56 -7.82
CA GLN A 248 -5.22 28.96 -8.98
C GLN A 248 -4.65 29.51 -10.30
N LEU A 249 -4.43 30.82 -10.42
CA LEU A 249 -3.80 31.41 -11.60
C LEU A 249 -2.37 30.91 -11.78
N GLN A 250 -1.58 30.85 -10.70
CA GLN A 250 -0.22 30.33 -10.76
C GLN A 250 -0.18 28.86 -11.22
N PHE A 251 -1.05 28.02 -10.64
CA PHE A 251 -1.19 26.63 -11.09
C PHE A 251 -1.66 26.53 -12.54
N ALA A 252 -2.63 27.35 -12.95
CA ALA A 252 -3.10 27.39 -14.33
C ALA A 252 -1.98 27.78 -15.31
N ALA A 253 -1.07 28.68 -14.91
CA ALA A 253 0.09 29.06 -15.72
C ALA A 253 1.10 27.91 -15.89
N GLU A 254 1.38 27.13 -14.85
CA GLU A 254 2.22 25.93 -14.96
C GLU A 254 1.62 24.90 -15.93
N VAL A 255 0.30 24.68 -15.85
CA VAL A 255 -0.40 23.76 -16.76
C VAL A 255 -0.42 24.32 -18.19
N ALA A 256 -0.73 25.60 -18.36
CA ALA A 256 -0.87 26.23 -19.66
C ALA A 256 0.47 26.28 -20.42
N VAL A 257 1.59 26.57 -19.76
CA VAL A 257 2.91 26.56 -20.42
C VAL A 257 3.31 25.13 -20.82
N ALA A 258 3.00 24.13 -20.01
CA ALA A 258 3.27 22.72 -20.32
C ALA A 258 2.43 22.22 -21.50
N ARG A 259 1.18 22.70 -21.63
CA ARG A 259 0.28 22.41 -22.75
C ARG A 259 0.55 23.26 -24.00
N ARG A 260 1.42 24.27 -23.90
CA ARG A 260 1.64 25.30 -24.93
C ARG A 260 0.40 26.15 -25.23
N ASP A 261 -0.51 26.26 -24.25
CA ASP A 261 -1.67 27.17 -24.30
C ASP A 261 -1.26 28.63 -24.07
N ILE A 262 -0.06 28.87 -23.50
CA ILE A 262 0.57 30.19 -23.37
C ILE A 262 2.05 30.11 -23.78
N GLN A 263 2.60 31.22 -24.26
CA GLN A 263 4.02 31.34 -24.58
C GLN A 263 4.90 31.60 -23.34
N PRO A 264 6.24 31.37 -23.41
CA PRO A 264 7.14 31.59 -22.29
C PRO A 264 7.17 33.04 -21.76
N ASP A 265 6.99 34.04 -22.63
CA ASP A 265 6.89 35.46 -22.25
C ASP A 265 5.61 35.75 -21.45
N ALA A 266 4.47 35.17 -21.86
CA ALA A 266 3.22 35.24 -21.12
C ALA A 266 3.33 34.54 -19.75
N TYR A 267 4.03 33.41 -19.66
CA TYR A 267 4.31 32.76 -18.39
C TYR A 267 5.14 33.66 -17.45
N GLN A 268 6.18 34.33 -17.97
CA GLN A 268 6.98 35.29 -17.20
C GLN A 268 6.14 36.48 -16.69
N LEU A 269 5.23 37.01 -17.51
CA LEU A 269 4.26 38.03 -17.08
C LEU A 269 3.45 37.57 -15.87
N ILE A 270 2.94 36.33 -15.88
CA ILE A 270 2.17 35.81 -14.75
C ILE A 270 3.04 35.64 -13.50
N GLN A 271 4.30 35.21 -13.65
CA GLN A 271 5.23 35.13 -12.51
C GLN A 271 5.54 36.53 -11.93
N GLN A 272 5.74 37.54 -12.78
CA GLN A 272 5.90 38.94 -12.34
C GLN A 272 4.64 39.46 -11.65
N LEU A 273 3.45 39.15 -12.16
CA LEU A 273 2.17 39.49 -11.52
C LEU A 273 2.06 38.89 -10.10
N MET A 274 2.70 37.74 -9.84
CA MET A 274 2.72 37.14 -8.51
C MET A 274 3.61 37.91 -7.52
N SER A 275 4.64 38.63 -7.99
CA SER A 275 5.56 39.40 -7.14
C SER A 275 5.21 40.89 -7.05
N ASN A 276 4.82 41.53 -8.16
CA ASN A 276 4.45 42.94 -8.24
C ASN A 276 3.26 43.16 -9.21
N GLN A 277 2.34 44.07 -8.86
CA GLN A 277 1.17 44.43 -9.68
C GLN A 277 1.32 45.74 -10.44
N GLN A 278 2.36 46.53 -10.13
CA GLN A 278 2.57 47.84 -10.73
C GLN A 278 3.50 47.75 -11.94
N ASP A 279 3.24 48.60 -12.93
CA ASP A 279 4.09 48.82 -14.11
C ASP A 279 4.45 47.53 -14.87
N LEU A 280 3.51 46.59 -14.96
CA LEU A 280 3.67 45.36 -15.72
C LEU A 280 3.59 45.67 -17.22
N GLU A 281 4.60 45.22 -17.95
CA GLU A 281 4.66 45.33 -19.41
C GLU A 281 4.66 43.93 -20.05
N TRP A 282 3.94 43.79 -21.15
CA TRP A 282 3.95 42.58 -21.97
C TRP A 282 3.96 42.98 -23.44
N ARG A 283 5.02 42.57 -24.15
CA ARG A 283 5.28 42.92 -25.56
C ARG A 283 5.24 44.44 -25.79
N ASP A 284 6.02 45.16 -24.98
CA ASP A 284 6.22 46.62 -25.00
C ASP A 284 4.93 47.44 -24.78
N LYS A 285 3.91 46.83 -24.15
CA LYS A 285 2.63 47.47 -23.82
C LYS A 285 2.28 47.27 -22.36
N THR A 286 1.69 48.30 -21.77
CA THR A 286 1.21 48.25 -20.38
C THR A 286 0.09 47.22 -20.23
N VAL A 287 0.25 46.34 -19.25
CA VAL A 287 -0.73 45.32 -18.91
C VAL A 287 -1.81 45.89 -18.00
N THR A 288 -3.05 45.50 -18.30
CA THR A 288 -4.24 45.88 -17.56
C THR A 288 -5.14 44.65 -17.39
N PHE A 289 -6.11 44.77 -16.49
CA PHE A 289 -6.98 43.66 -16.13
C PHE A 289 -8.44 44.07 -16.25
N SER A 290 -9.29 43.18 -16.75
CA SER A 290 -10.73 43.41 -16.80
C SER A 290 -11.55 42.14 -16.64
N SER A 291 -12.83 42.28 -16.32
CA SER A 291 -13.80 41.20 -16.49
C SER A 291 -14.03 40.89 -17.98
N LEU A 292 -14.61 39.73 -18.29
CA LEU A 292 -15.18 39.47 -19.62
C LEU A 292 -16.63 39.98 -19.68
N ASN A 293 -17.08 40.46 -20.84
CA ASN A 293 -18.49 40.78 -21.10
C ASN A 293 -18.98 39.95 -22.28
N VAL A 294 -20.10 39.24 -22.13
CA VAL A 294 -20.71 38.40 -23.17
C VAL A 294 -22.20 38.71 -23.22
N LEU A 295 -22.76 38.99 -24.40
CA LEU A 295 -24.19 39.32 -24.58
C LEU A 295 -24.69 40.45 -23.66
N GLY A 296 -23.79 41.40 -23.34
CA GLY A 296 -24.06 42.52 -22.42
C GLY A 296 -24.02 42.15 -20.93
N GLN A 297 -23.71 40.90 -20.58
CA GLN A 297 -23.50 40.45 -19.21
C GLN A 297 -22.02 40.47 -18.84
N SER A 298 -21.66 41.29 -17.84
CA SER A 298 -20.34 41.26 -17.21
C SER A 298 -20.16 40.00 -16.37
N LEU A 299 -19.16 39.19 -16.72
CA LEU A 299 -18.75 37.94 -16.09
C LEU A 299 -17.57 38.21 -15.17
N LYS A 300 -17.89 38.61 -13.94
CA LYS A 300 -16.96 39.25 -12.99
C LYS A 300 -15.84 38.35 -12.47
N GLN A 301 -16.02 37.03 -12.52
CA GLN A 301 -15.02 36.07 -12.06
C GLN A 301 -13.95 35.75 -13.11
N ILE A 302 -14.25 35.95 -14.40
CA ILE A 302 -13.31 35.70 -15.49
C ILE A 302 -12.37 36.90 -15.58
N ILE A 303 -11.07 36.65 -15.53
CA ILE A 303 -10.04 37.70 -15.59
C ILE A 303 -9.43 37.67 -16.99
N VAL A 304 -9.53 38.79 -17.70
CA VAL A 304 -8.81 39.02 -18.96
C VAL A 304 -7.59 39.88 -18.66
N ILE A 305 -6.42 39.40 -19.07
CA ILE A 305 -5.10 40.03 -18.81
C ILE A 305 -4.48 40.42 -20.14
N GLY A 306 -4.08 41.68 -20.29
CA GLY A 306 -3.40 42.15 -21.50
C GLY A 306 -3.51 43.65 -21.67
N HIS A 307 -3.24 44.14 -22.88
CA HIS A 307 -3.41 45.55 -23.22
C HIS A 307 -4.89 45.85 -23.50
N VAL A 308 -5.64 46.23 -22.47
CA VAL A 308 -7.08 46.50 -22.56
C VAL A 308 -7.30 47.95 -23.01
N SER A 309 -7.49 48.12 -24.31
CA SER A 309 -7.94 49.38 -24.90
C SER A 309 -9.47 49.50 -24.84
N ILE A 310 -10.01 50.06 -23.76
CA ILE A 310 -11.44 50.40 -23.65
C ILE A 310 -11.71 51.67 -24.49
N HIS A 311 -12.02 51.51 -25.78
CA HIS A 311 -12.45 52.64 -26.61
C HIS A 311 -13.95 52.86 -26.47
N TYR A 312 -14.34 54.08 -26.08
CA TYR A 312 -15.72 54.55 -26.20
C TYR A 312 -15.97 54.98 -27.66
N PRO A 313 -17.13 54.67 -28.26
CA PRO A 313 -17.42 55.04 -29.62
C PRO A 313 -17.51 56.56 -29.75
N ILE A 314 -16.58 57.16 -30.50
CA ILE A 314 -16.79 58.48 -31.12
C ILE A 314 -17.11 58.18 -32.59
N ARG A 315 -18.32 58.56 -33.04
CA ARG A 315 -18.86 58.31 -34.40
C ARG A 315 -19.17 56.85 -34.78
N GLY A 316 -19.75 56.07 -33.87
CA GLY A 316 -20.56 54.89 -34.24
C GLY A 316 -19.81 53.63 -34.72
N ASN A 317 -18.49 53.67 -34.93
CA ASN A 317 -17.70 52.48 -35.24
C ASN A 317 -16.79 52.12 -34.07
N VAL A 318 -17.05 50.98 -33.42
CA VAL A 318 -16.16 50.40 -32.40
C VAL A 318 -15.09 49.58 -33.13
N VAL A 319 -13.84 50.05 -33.13
CA VAL A 319 -12.70 49.24 -33.59
C VAL A 319 -11.99 48.74 -32.34
N PHE A 320 -12.16 47.46 -32.01
CA PHE A 320 -11.27 46.81 -31.05
C PHE A 320 -9.90 46.68 -31.72
N LEU A 321 -8.87 47.28 -31.12
CA LEU A 321 -7.50 46.99 -31.54
C LEU A 321 -7.26 45.49 -31.31
N SER A 322 -6.82 44.80 -32.36
CA SER A 322 -6.51 43.37 -32.32
C SER A 322 -5.22 43.15 -31.53
N GLU A 323 -5.35 43.14 -30.20
CA GLU A 323 -4.25 42.94 -29.27
C GLU A 323 -4.34 41.58 -28.59
N PRO A 324 -3.21 40.90 -28.34
CA PRO A 324 -3.21 39.62 -27.65
C PRO A 324 -3.71 39.76 -26.22
N CYS A 325 -4.39 38.73 -25.74
CA CYS A 325 -4.91 38.68 -24.37
C CYS A 325 -4.83 37.26 -23.79
N LEU A 326 -4.64 37.18 -22.48
CA LEU A 326 -4.79 35.95 -21.71
C LEU A 326 -6.18 35.94 -21.06
N ALA A 327 -6.88 34.80 -21.13
CA ALA A 327 -8.13 34.61 -20.41
C ALA A 327 -7.94 33.59 -19.30
N PHE A 328 -8.19 34.01 -18.06
CA PHE A 328 -8.23 33.14 -16.90
C PHE A 328 -9.67 32.87 -16.48
N ILE A 329 -10.10 31.62 -16.63
CA ILE A 329 -11.42 31.11 -16.24
C ILE A 329 -11.20 30.13 -15.07
N PRO A 330 -11.45 30.53 -13.82
CA PRO A 330 -11.23 29.69 -12.66
C PRO A 330 -12.01 28.36 -12.76
N GLY A 331 -11.31 27.23 -12.60
CA GLY A 331 -11.91 25.89 -12.63
C GLY A 331 -12.39 25.40 -14.00
N ASP A 332 -12.08 26.10 -15.09
CA ASP A 332 -12.48 25.71 -16.45
C ASP A 332 -12.09 24.25 -16.75
N PRO A 333 -13.06 23.40 -17.15
CA PRO A 333 -12.81 21.99 -17.38
C PRO A 333 -11.97 21.72 -18.64
N VAL A 334 -11.88 22.68 -19.56
CA VAL A 334 -11.12 22.61 -20.80
C VAL A 334 -9.70 23.17 -20.60
N CYS A 335 -9.60 24.47 -20.29
CA CYS A 335 -8.34 25.11 -19.93
C CYS A 335 -8.57 26.37 -19.06
N MET A 336 -7.92 26.42 -17.89
CA MET A 336 -8.10 27.54 -16.97
C MET A 336 -7.41 28.83 -17.41
N LEU A 337 -6.30 28.73 -18.15
CA LEU A 337 -5.55 29.87 -18.68
C LEU A 337 -5.13 29.57 -20.11
N LYS A 338 -5.40 30.50 -21.03
CA LYS A 338 -5.01 30.38 -22.44
C LYS A 338 -4.72 31.74 -23.06
N GLU A 339 -3.75 31.77 -23.97
CA GLU A 339 -3.40 32.92 -24.79
C GLU A 339 -4.21 32.94 -26.07
N TYR A 340 -4.71 34.13 -26.42
CA TYR A 340 -5.45 34.38 -27.64
C TYR A 340 -4.82 35.53 -28.41
N ALA A 341 -4.84 35.44 -29.74
CA ALA A 341 -4.35 36.50 -30.62
C ALA A 341 -5.12 37.82 -30.44
N ASN A 342 -6.41 37.72 -30.09
CA ASN A 342 -7.27 38.83 -29.71
C ASN A 342 -8.55 38.34 -29.03
N LEU A 343 -9.36 39.28 -28.54
CA LEU A 343 -10.64 39.00 -27.88
C LEU A 343 -11.65 38.28 -28.79
N GLU A 344 -11.57 38.49 -30.10
CA GLU A 344 -12.43 37.82 -31.08
C GLU A 344 -12.11 36.32 -31.14
N ALA A 345 -10.83 35.95 -31.13
CA ALA A 345 -10.40 34.55 -31.04
C ALA A 345 -10.85 33.88 -29.72
N LEU A 346 -10.81 34.60 -28.59
CA LEU A 346 -11.38 34.14 -27.33
C LEU A 346 -12.89 33.88 -27.45
N LYS A 347 -13.62 34.80 -28.09
CA LYS A 347 -15.07 34.65 -28.32
C LYS A 347 -15.39 33.39 -29.11
N PHE A 348 -14.67 33.13 -30.22
CA PHE A 348 -14.86 31.93 -31.03
C PHE A 348 -14.69 30.66 -30.21
N ASP A 349 -13.56 30.54 -29.51
CA ASP A 349 -13.23 29.39 -28.69
C ASP A 349 -14.21 29.20 -27.52
N LEU A 350 -14.65 30.28 -26.87
CA LEU A 350 -15.66 30.21 -25.80
C LEU A 350 -17.02 29.74 -26.33
N VAL A 351 -17.44 30.21 -27.50
CA VAL A 351 -18.70 29.80 -28.13
C VAL A 351 -18.70 28.31 -28.49
N GLU A 352 -17.59 27.78 -28.99
CA GLU A 352 -17.47 26.33 -29.23
C GLU A 352 -17.67 25.52 -27.95
N ARG A 353 -17.07 25.97 -26.84
CA ARG A 353 -17.24 25.31 -25.54
C ARG A 353 -18.68 25.39 -25.05
N LEU A 354 -19.35 26.53 -25.24
CA LEU A 354 -20.74 26.74 -24.86
C LEU A 354 -21.75 25.92 -25.68
N CYS A 355 -21.36 25.31 -26.81
CA CYS A 355 -22.19 24.32 -27.49
C CYS A 355 -22.37 23.03 -26.66
N VAL A 356 -21.47 22.73 -25.72
CA VAL A 356 -21.54 21.54 -24.85
C VAL A 356 -22.40 21.81 -23.61
N ALA A 357 -23.38 20.95 -23.32
CA ALA A 357 -24.35 21.12 -22.24
C ALA A 357 -23.69 21.14 -20.85
N SER A 358 -22.75 20.22 -20.60
CA SER A 358 -22.00 20.18 -19.33
C SER A 358 -21.15 21.44 -19.11
N TYR A 359 -20.58 22.01 -20.17
CA TYR A 359 -19.84 23.26 -20.08
C TYR A 359 -20.75 24.45 -19.80
N ARG A 360 -21.96 24.51 -20.38
CA ARG A 360 -22.96 25.56 -20.05
C ARG A 360 -23.37 25.50 -18.58
N GLN A 361 -23.53 24.29 -18.03
CA GLN A 361 -23.83 24.11 -16.61
C GLN A 361 -22.71 24.68 -15.73
N PHE A 362 -21.45 24.35 -16.01
CA PHE A 362 -20.28 24.95 -15.36
C PHE A 362 -20.27 26.48 -15.51
N PHE A 363 -20.50 26.99 -16.73
CA PHE A 363 -20.41 28.40 -17.05
C PHE A 363 -21.49 29.27 -16.37
N SER A 364 -22.62 28.66 -15.99
CA SER A 364 -23.72 29.34 -15.30
C SER A 364 -23.28 30.04 -14.00
N GLN A 365 -22.27 29.50 -13.30
CA GLN A 365 -21.75 30.05 -12.04
C GLN A 365 -21.15 31.46 -12.17
N PHE A 366 -20.81 31.89 -13.39
CA PHE A 366 -20.24 33.21 -13.66
C PHE A 366 -21.29 34.28 -13.88
N ILE A 367 -22.57 33.90 -13.96
CA ILE A 367 -23.70 34.76 -14.31
C ILE A 367 -24.57 34.95 -13.06
N PRO A 368 -24.94 36.20 -12.68
CA PRO A 368 -25.90 36.43 -11.60
C PRO A 368 -27.16 35.61 -11.81
N TYR A 369 -27.62 34.96 -10.76
CA TYR A 369 -28.71 33.99 -10.82
C TYR A 369 -30.00 34.58 -11.43
N GLU A 370 -30.36 35.82 -11.07
CA GLU A 370 -31.49 36.57 -11.65
C GLU A 370 -31.38 36.81 -13.18
N ARG A 371 -30.19 36.73 -13.76
CA ARG A 371 -29.92 36.96 -15.19
C ARG A 371 -29.72 35.69 -15.99
N GLN A 372 -29.52 34.53 -15.35
CA GLN A 372 -29.18 33.27 -16.03
C GLN A 372 -30.22 32.89 -17.08
N GLY A 373 -31.52 32.92 -16.74
CA GLY A 373 -32.58 32.56 -17.69
C GLY A 373 -32.58 33.44 -18.95
N ALA A 374 -32.52 34.76 -18.78
CA ALA A 374 -32.46 35.69 -19.91
C ALA A 374 -31.16 35.54 -20.73
N PHE A 375 -30.04 35.29 -20.06
CA PHE A 375 -28.75 35.08 -20.71
C PHE A 375 -28.75 33.81 -21.56
N PHE A 376 -29.13 32.66 -21.00
CA PHE A 376 -29.11 31.38 -21.72
C PHE A 376 -30.19 31.30 -22.80
N SER A 377 -31.34 31.96 -22.63
CA SER A 377 -32.31 32.10 -23.73
C SER A 377 -31.74 32.89 -24.90
N ARG A 378 -31.04 34.01 -24.66
CA ARG A 378 -30.36 34.77 -25.72
C ARG A 378 -29.23 33.95 -26.34
N LEU A 379 -28.42 33.29 -25.50
CA LEU A 379 -27.34 32.43 -25.96
C LEU A 379 -27.87 31.33 -26.89
N LYS A 380 -28.98 30.67 -26.54
CA LYS A 380 -29.62 29.65 -27.38
C LYS A 380 -29.99 30.20 -28.75
N GLN A 381 -30.55 31.40 -28.85
CA GLN A 381 -30.87 32.03 -30.15
C GLN A 381 -29.65 32.20 -31.06
N HIS A 382 -28.45 32.30 -30.49
CA HIS A 382 -27.20 32.35 -31.25
C HIS A 382 -26.61 30.96 -31.54
N LEU A 383 -26.73 30.00 -30.62
CA LEU A 383 -26.11 28.68 -30.75
C LEU A 383 -26.97 27.67 -31.54
N ASP A 384 -28.30 27.79 -31.43
CA ASP A 384 -29.30 26.96 -32.11
C ASP A 384 -30.44 27.85 -32.63
N PRO A 385 -30.19 28.67 -33.67
CA PRO A 385 -31.18 29.61 -34.21
C PRO A 385 -32.42 28.93 -34.82
N ALA A 386 -32.34 27.62 -35.10
CA ALA A 386 -33.45 26.83 -35.64
C ALA A 386 -34.31 26.15 -34.56
N GLU A 387 -33.96 26.34 -33.27
CA GLU A 387 -34.63 25.75 -32.10
C GLU A 387 -34.83 24.22 -32.17
N GLN A 388 -33.86 23.51 -32.75
CA GLN A 388 -33.91 22.06 -32.96
C GLN A 388 -33.57 21.25 -31.70
N SER A 389 -32.85 21.86 -30.75
CA SER A 389 -32.33 21.19 -29.56
C SER A 389 -32.93 21.75 -28.27
N THR A 390 -33.06 20.87 -27.27
CA THR A 390 -33.40 21.27 -25.90
C THR A 390 -32.18 21.85 -25.18
N GLU A 391 -32.38 22.66 -24.13
CA GLU A 391 -31.27 23.35 -23.44
C GLU A 391 -30.29 22.38 -22.74
N SER A 392 -30.75 21.17 -22.43
CA SER A 392 -29.96 20.11 -21.80
C SER A 392 -29.14 19.26 -22.78
N GLN A 393 -29.27 19.48 -24.09
CA GLN A 393 -28.54 18.75 -25.13
C GLN A 393 -27.37 19.56 -25.70
N ASP A 394 -26.38 18.89 -26.25
CA ASP A 394 -25.31 19.56 -26.99
C ASP A 394 -25.88 20.21 -28.27
N PHE A 395 -25.38 21.40 -28.60
CA PHE A 395 -25.75 22.13 -29.81
C PHE A 395 -24.79 21.80 -30.95
N ASP A 396 -25.32 21.69 -32.16
CA ASP A 396 -24.51 21.50 -33.36
C ASP A 396 -23.70 22.77 -33.66
N SER A 397 -22.40 22.70 -33.41
CA SER A 397 -21.47 23.81 -33.58
C SER A 397 -21.44 24.36 -35.01
N SER A 398 -21.87 23.60 -36.03
CA SER A 398 -21.90 24.08 -37.42
C SER A 398 -23.09 25.00 -37.73
N LYS A 399 -24.14 24.99 -36.90
CA LYS A 399 -25.40 25.72 -37.12
C LYS A 399 -25.50 27.05 -36.37
N LYS A 400 -24.47 27.41 -35.60
CA LYS A 400 -24.43 28.63 -34.78
C LYS A 400 -24.33 29.90 -35.63
N ASN A 401 -24.94 30.98 -35.15
CA ASN A 401 -24.78 32.33 -35.66
C ASN A 401 -23.95 33.20 -34.71
N ILE A 402 -22.62 33.10 -34.85
CA ILE A 402 -21.68 33.82 -33.98
C ILE A 402 -21.53 35.31 -34.32
N ARG A 403 -21.91 35.75 -35.52
CA ARG A 403 -21.75 37.15 -35.97
C ARG A 403 -22.59 38.12 -35.14
N THR A 404 -23.69 37.64 -34.58
CA THR A 404 -24.62 38.44 -33.77
C THR A 404 -24.33 38.33 -32.26
N LEU A 405 -23.41 37.44 -31.85
CA LEU A 405 -22.99 37.31 -30.46
C LEU A 405 -21.91 38.35 -30.13
N THR A 406 -22.18 39.18 -29.12
CA THR A 406 -21.26 40.24 -28.69
C THR A 406 -20.38 39.76 -27.53
N ALA A 407 -19.07 39.99 -27.64
CA ALA A 407 -18.12 39.84 -26.55
C ALA A 407 -17.19 41.07 -26.51
N SER A 408 -16.93 41.60 -25.32
CA SER A 408 -16.09 42.77 -25.12
C SER A 408 -15.37 42.72 -23.77
N TYR A 409 -14.39 43.61 -23.57
CA TYR A 409 -13.82 43.85 -22.25
C TYR A 409 -14.90 44.45 -21.33
N GLY A 410 -15.01 43.91 -20.12
CA GLY A 410 -15.96 44.37 -19.11
C GLY A 410 -15.35 45.41 -18.17
N THR A 411 -15.62 45.27 -16.88
CA THR A 411 -15.15 46.21 -15.86
C THR A 411 -13.63 46.11 -15.71
N ARG A 412 -12.91 47.22 -15.81
CA ARG A 412 -11.47 47.30 -15.54
C ARG A 412 -11.20 47.15 -14.04
N TYR A 413 -10.17 46.39 -13.69
CA TYR A 413 -9.68 46.26 -12.32
C TYR A 413 -8.44 47.13 -12.13
N ALA A 414 -8.52 48.11 -11.22
CA ALA A 414 -7.40 48.96 -10.86
C ALA A 414 -6.51 48.27 -9.82
N LEU A 415 -7.14 47.56 -8.89
CA LEU A 415 -6.49 46.71 -7.90
C LEU A 415 -7.00 45.28 -8.12
N LEU A 416 -6.35 44.54 -9.02
CA LEU A 416 -6.81 43.25 -9.57
C LEU A 416 -7.49 42.37 -8.52
N TRP A 417 -6.77 42.04 -7.45
CA TRP A 417 -7.23 41.06 -6.47
C TRP A 417 -8.37 41.59 -5.59
N GLN A 418 -8.28 42.85 -5.15
CA GLN A 418 -9.28 43.48 -4.31
C GLN A 418 -10.59 43.69 -5.07
N ASP A 419 -10.50 44.18 -6.30
CA ASP A 419 -11.65 44.43 -7.15
C ASP A 419 -12.32 43.12 -7.55
N HIS A 420 -11.56 42.11 -7.99
CA HIS A 420 -12.09 40.77 -8.31
C HIS A 420 -12.79 40.12 -7.12
N THR A 421 -12.17 40.13 -5.94
CA THR A 421 -12.77 39.55 -4.72
C THR A 421 -14.04 40.28 -4.31
N ARG A 422 -14.04 41.62 -4.39
CA ARG A 422 -15.24 42.43 -4.11
C ARG A 422 -16.39 42.05 -5.04
N GLN A 423 -16.12 41.92 -6.33
CA GLN A 423 -17.12 41.54 -7.31
C GLN A 423 -17.67 40.12 -7.09
N ASN A 424 -16.84 39.18 -6.62
CA ASN A 424 -17.28 37.83 -6.27
C ASN A 424 -18.22 37.84 -5.06
N ILE A 425 -17.90 38.64 -4.04
CA ILE A 425 -18.78 38.83 -2.87
C ILE A 425 -20.10 39.47 -3.28
N ASP A 426 -20.07 40.47 -4.16
CA ASP A 426 -21.28 41.11 -4.68
C ASP A 426 -22.15 40.13 -5.49
N LEU A 427 -21.52 39.21 -6.23
CA LEU A 427 -22.23 38.13 -6.93
C LEU A 427 -22.88 37.14 -5.95
N MET A 428 -22.17 36.69 -4.92
CA MET A 428 -22.73 35.81 -3.86
C MET A 428 -23.94 36.46 -3.19
N ARG A 429 -23.84 37.74 -2.83
CA ARG A 429 -24.94 38.52 -2.24
C ARG A 429 -26.12 38.66 -3.20
N SER A 430 -25.84 38.95 -4.47
CA SER A 430 -26.87 39.07 -5.51
C SER A 430 -27.59 37.74 -5.73
N ASN A 431 -26.87 36.63 -5.73
CA ASN A 431 -27.44 35.29 -5.87
C ASN A 431 -28.31 34.94 -4.66
N ALA A 432 -27.83 35.17 -3.44
CA ALA A 432 -28.62 34.93 -2.22
C ALA A 432 -29.97 35.66 -2.24
N ARG A 433 -29.98 36.94 -2.63
CA ARG A 433 -31.20 37.77 -2.76
C ARG A 433 -32.13 37.35 -3.89
N ALA A 434 -31.60 36.73 -4.93
CA ALA A 434 -32.39 36.26 -6.07
C ALA A 434 -32.98 34.86 -5.80
N MET A 435 -32.28 34.04 -5.02
CA MET A 435 -32.67 32.66 -4.70
C MET A 435 -33.72 32.57 -3.58
N ALA A 436 -33.74 33.52 -2.66
CA ALA A 436 -34.77 33.65 -1.64
C ALA A 436 -35.13 35.14 -1.45
N VAL A 437 -36.40 35.47 -1.72
CA VAL A 437 -36.90 36.86 -1.73
C VAL A 437 -37.37 37.24 -0.32
N SER A 438 -36.86 38.35 0.21
CA SER A 438 -37.30 38.81 1.54
C SER A 438 -38.70 39.42 1.49
N THR A 439 -39.38 39.51 2.63
CA THR A 439 -40.73 40.09 2.71
C THR A 439 -40.74 41.55 2.20
N ASP A 440 -39.75 42.35 2.61
CA ASP A 440 -39.55 43.72 2.11
C ASP A 440 -39.35 43.78 0.58
N ALA A 441 -38.62 42.81 0.02
CA ALA A 441 -38.37 42.75 -1.42
C ALA A 441 -39.60 42.27 -2.20
N ALA A 442 -40.43 41.40 -1.61
CA ALA A 442 -41.70 40.96 -2.19
C ALA A 442 -42.70 42.11 -2.26
N ASP A 443 -42.78 42.94 -1.21
CA ASP A 443 -43.63 44.15 -1.18
C ASP A 443 -43.19 45.19 -2.23
N ALA A 444 -41.88 45.26 -2.52
CA ALA A 444 -41.35 46.09 -3.61
C ALA A 444 -41.53 45.46 -5.01
N ARG A 445 -41.80 44.15 -5.12
CA ARG A 445 -41.84 43.37 -6.36
C ARG A 445 -43.20 42.72 -6.63
N ALA A 446 -44.29 43.46 -6.48
CA ALA A 446 -45.66 42.96 -6.69
C ALA A 446 -45.96 42.31 -8.08
N ARG A 447 -45.02 42.19 -9.03
CA ARG A 447 -45.15 41.33 -10.21
C ARG A 447 -43.77 40.83 -10.68
N ASN A 448 -43.43 39.54 -10.55
CA ASN A 448 -42.35 38.93 -11.33
C ASN A 448 -42.61 37.47 -11.72
N ALA A 449 -42.71 37.23 -13.03
CA ALA A 449 -42.95 35.95 -13.70
C ALA A 449 -41.65 35.14 -13.91
N TRP A 450 -40.81 35.00 -12.88
CA TRP A 450 -39.46 34.44 -13.02
C TRP A 450 -39.39 32.92 -12.72
N LEU A 451 -40.15 32.40 -11.76
CA LEU A 451 -40.12 30.98 -11.35
C LEU A 451 -40.83 30.03 -12.36
N VAL A 452 -41.87 30.52 -13.04
CA VAL A 452 -42.67 29.78 -14.04
C VAL A 452 -41.86 29.28 -15.26
N LYS A 453 -40.65 29.79 -15.52
CA LYS A 453 -39.85 29.45 -16.72
C LYS A 453 -38.87 28.29 -16.56
N LEU A 454 -38.66 27.75 -15.36
CA LEU A 454 -37.53 26.82 -15.10
C LEU A 454 -37.90 25.34 -14.91
N GLY A 455 -39.19 24.98 -14.77
CA GLY A 455 -39.62 23.57 -14.62
C GLY A 455 -38.93 22.80 -13.48
N SER A 456 -38.96 21.46 -13.49
CA SER A 456 -38.30 20.57 -12.50
C SER A 456 -36.80 20.82 -12.30
N THR A 457 -36.15 21.57 -13.20
CA THR A 457 -34.73 21.93 -13.15
C THR A 457 -34.43 22.98 -12.08
N ALA A 458 -35.43 23.76 -11.63
CA ALA A 458 -35.26 24.88 -10.70
C ALA A 458 -34.63 24.45 -9.37
N LEU A 459 -35.15 23.41 -8.71
CA LEU A 459 -34.65 22.91 -7.42
C LEU A 459 -33.21 22.34 -7.48
N ASN A 460 -32.83 21.72 -8.61
CA ASN A 460 -31.47 21.21 -8.81
C ASN A 460 -30.46 22.34 -8.99
N VAL A 461 -30.83 23.44 -9.67
CA VAL A 461 -30.00 24.63 -9.84
C VAL A 461 -29.93 25.46 -8.54
N LEU A 462 -31.05 25.57 -7.81
CA LEU A 462 -31.12 26.27 -6.52
C LEU A 462 -30.21 25.66 -5.44
N ASN A 463 -29.92 24.36 -5.51
CA ASN A 463 -29.00 23.71 -4.56
C ASN A 463 -27.53 24.12 -4.72
N ALA A 464 -27.12 24.65 -5.88
CA ALA A 464 -25.72 24.92 -6.21
C ALA A 464 -25.33 26.42 -6.24
N ALA A 465 -26.28 27.33 -6.43
CA ALA A 465 -26.01 28.65 -7.00
C ALA A 465 -25.47 29.75 -6.04
N VAL A 466 -25.30 29.51 -4.73
CA VAL A 466 -24.68 30.49 -3.81
C VAL A 466 -23.17 30.39 -3.73
N LEU A 467 -22.59 29.20 -3.94
CA LEU A 467 -21.15 28.97 -3.82
C LEU A 467 -20.45 29.30 -5.14
N VAL A 468 -19.85 30.48 -5.18
CA VAL A 468 -19.12 31.03 -6.35
C VAL A 468 -17.69 30.47 -6.43
N PHE A 469 -17.47 29.25 -5.96
CA PHE A 469 -16.17 28.59 -6.06
C PHE A 469 -16.28 27.45 -7.06
N PRO A 470 -15.51 27.48 -8.15
CA PRO A 470 -15.55 26.40 -9.14
C PRO A 470 -15.25 25.05 -8.48
N GLU A 471 -15.89 24.00 -8.99
CA GLU A 471 -15.44 22.64 -8.75
C GLU A 471 -13.96 22.48 -9.19
N LEU A 472 -13.30 21.44 -8.70
CA LEU A 472 -11.95 21.13 -9.16
C LEU A 472 -12.01 20.85 -10.66
N ALA A 473 -11.25 21.62 -11.45
CA ALA A 473 -11.09 21.32 -12.87
C ALA A 473 -10.61 19.86 -13.03
N PRO A 474 -11.04 19.12 -14.05
CA PRO A 474 -10.61 17.74 -14.28
C PRO A 474 -9.09 17.61 -14.27
N VAL A 475 -8.35 18.56 -14.86
CA VAL A 475 -6.88 18.56 -14.83
C VAL A 475 -6.29 18.61 -13.41
N MET A 476 -6.96 19.27 -12.46
CA MET A 476 -6.53 19.26 -11.05
C MET A 476 -6.75 17.88 -10.40
N LEU A 477 -7.87 17.22 -10.71
CA LEU A 477 -8.14 15.88 -10.21
C LEU A 477 -7.12 14.89 -10.78
N MET A 478 -6.80 15.00 -12.07
CA MET A 478 -5.81 14.18 -12.75
C MET A 478 -4.41 14.32 -12.18
N ILE A 479 -3.92 15.56 -12.00
CA ILE A 479 -2.59 15.80 -11.43
C ILE A 479 -2.55 15.39 -9.96
N GLY A 480 -3.61 15.64 -9.19
CA GLY A 480 -3.69 15.18 -7.81
C GLY A 480 -3.67 13.67 -7.69
N ALA A 481 -4.38 12.95 -8.56
CA ALA A 481 -4.36 11.50 -8.63
C ALA A 481 -2.95 10.98 -8.97
N ALA A 482 -2.26 11.60 -9.93
CA ALA A 482 -0.88 11.26 -10.26
C ALA A 482 0.08 11.49 -9.08
N GLN A 483 -0.09 12.59 -8.33
CA GLN A 483 0.71 12.85 -7.13
C GLN A 483 0.45 11.82 -6.02
N ILE A 484 -0.82 11.51 -5.73
CA ILE A 484 -1.16 10.48 -4.76
C ILE A 484 -0.55 9.13 -5.17
N LEU A 485 -0.66 8.75 -6.45
CA LEU A 485 -0.06 7.50 -6.94
C LEU A 485 1.47 7.49 -6.81
N LYS A 486 2.16 8.61 -7.04
CA LYS A 486 3.62 8.71 -6.84
C LYS A 486 4.02 8.61 -5.36
N GLU A 487 3.19 9.08 -4.44
CA GLU A 487 3.46 8.93 -3.00
C GLU A 487 3.19 7.51 -2.51
N VAL A 488 2.14 6.87 -3.04
CA VAL A 488 1.68 5.55 -2.63
C VAL A 488 2.46 4.43 -3.32
N ALA A 489 2.96 4.62 -4.54
CA ALA A 489 3.55 3.59 -5.37
C ALA A 489 4.88 4.00 -6.02
N SER A 490 5.75 3.00 -6.28
CA SER A 490 7.04 3.15 -6.95
C SER A 490 7.04 2.45 -8.31
N GLY A 491 7.67 3.07 -9.32
CA GLY A 491 7.79 2.51 -10.67
C GLY A 491 6.48 2.51 -11.47
N ILE A 492 5.60 3.48 -11.21
CA ILE A 492 4.30 3.60 -11.88
C ILE A 492 4.44 3.81 -13.40
N GLU A 493 5.60 4.27 -13.86
CA GLU A 493 5.88 4.59 -15.26
C GLU A 493 5.72 3.36 -16.16
N ALA A 494 6.14 2.18 -15.68
CA ALA A 494 6.11 0.93 -16.42
C ALA A 494 4.75 0.21 -16.42
N TRP A 495 3.81 0.66 -15.59
CA TRP A 495 2.48 0.05 -15.52
C TRP A 495 1.66 0.34 -16.78
N GLU A 496 0.86 -0.64 -17.19
CA GLU A 496 -0.08 -0.44 -18.29
C GLU A 496 -1.17 0.56 -17.92
N ALA A 497 -1.83 1.16 -18.91
CA ALA A 497 -2.89 2.13 -18.66
C ALA A 497 -4.04 1.54 -17.80
N GLY A 498 -4.40 0.27 -18.06
CA GLY A 498 -5.40 -0.46 -17.28
C GLY A 498 -4.98 -0.71 -15.83
N ASP A 499 -3.70 -1.00 -15.60
CA ASP A 499 -3.14 -1.20 -14.26
C ASP A 499 -3.18 0.10 -13.44
N LYS A 500 -2.77 1.22 -14.04
CA LYS A 500 -2.86 2.55 -13.41
C LYS A 500 -4.30 2.90 -13.02
N GLN A 501 -5.26 2.58 -13.88
CA GLN A 501 -6.68 2.78 -13.61
C GLN A 501 -7.18 1.91 -12.44
N ALA A 502 -6.82 0.63 -12.43
CA ALA A 502 -7.21 -0.30 -11.37
C ALA A 502 -6.61 0.11 -10.02
N VAL A 503 -5.33 0.47 -9.98
CA VAL A 503 -4.66 0.94 -8.76
C VAL A 503 -5.25 2.26 -8.29
N TRP A 504 -5.48 3.24 -9.16
CA TRP A 504 -6.14 4.49 -8.76
C TRP A 504 -7.53 4.26 -8.18
N ALA A 505 -8.34 3.43 -8.83
CA ALA A 505 -9.68 3.11 -8.35
C ALA A 505 -9.63 2.44 -6.97
N HIS A 506 -8.65 1.57 -6.73
CA HIS A 506 -8.41 0.97 -5.41
C HIS A 506 -7.94 2.00 -4.36
N VAL A 507 -6.89 2.76 -4.68
CA VAL A 507 -6.29 3.77 -3.79
C VAL A 507 -7.30 4.83 -3.39
N SER A 508 -8.04 5.37 -4.35
CA SER A 508 -9.06 6.39 -4.10
C SER A 508 -10.25 5.84 -3.29
N ALA A 509 -10.65 4.57 -3.49
CA ALA A 509 -11.67 3.92 -2.67
C ALA A 509 -11.21 3.72 -1.22
N VAL A 510 -9.98 3.23 -1.00
CA VAL A 510 -9.40 3.08 0.34
C VAL A 510 -9.32 4.44 1.05
N ALA A 511 -8.80 5.46 0.37
CA ALA A 511 -8.64 6.79 0.92
C ALA A 511 -9.99 7.44 1.28
N PHE A 512 -10.99 7.30 0.41
CA PHE A 512 -12.34 7.82 0.65
C PHE A 512 -13.05 7.07 1.79
N ASN A 513 -12.94 5.74 1.82
CA ASN A 513 -13.55 4.90 2.86
C ASN A 513 -12.96 5.22 4.25
N ALA A 514 -11.64 5.46 4.34
CA ALA A 514 -10.99 5.88 5.57
C ALA A 514 -11.54 7.24 6.07
N ALA A 515 -11.77 8.19 5.15
CA ALA A 515 -12.31 9.50 5.48
C ALA A 515 -13.82 9.52 5.83
N THR A 516 -14.56 8.43 5.58
CA THR A 516 -16.03 8.35 5.73
C THR A 516 -16.48 7.40 6.84
N ALA A 517 -15.57 6.94 7.70
CA ALA A 517 -15.79 5.92 8.74
C ALA A 517 -16.77 6.36 9.87
N VAL A 518 -18.01 6.65 9.50
CA VAL A 518 -19.17 6.92 10.36
C VAL A 518 -20.14 5.75 10.21
N VAL A 519 -20.70 5.29 11.32
CA VAL A 519 -21.69 4.21 11.37
C VAL A 519 -22.86 4.53 10.41
N GLY A 520 -23.10 3.65 9.43
CA GLY A 520 -24.19 3.77 8.46
C GLY A 520 -23.82 4.39 7.10
N ALA A 521 -22.57 4.84 6.88
CA ALA A 521 -22.13 5.35 5.58
C ALA A 521 -21.95 4.21 4.55
N ARG A 522 -22.41 4.41 3.31
CA ARG A 522 -22.18 3.49 2.20
C ARG A 522 -20.74 3.63 1.70
N LEU A 523 -19.89 2.67 2.03
CA LEU A 523 -18.49 2.59 1.56
C LEU A 523 -18.42 2.33 0.05
N LEU A 524 -17.37 2.82 -0.59
CA LEU A 524 -17.02 2.49 -1.97
C LEU A 524 -16.48 1.06 -2.05
N PRO A 525 -16.82 0.29 -3.09
CA PRO A 525 -16.27 -1.04 -3.28
C PRO A 525 -14.78 -0.98 -3.56
N LEU A 526 -14.01 -1.83 -2.89
CA LEU A 526 -12.58 -1.99 -3.18
C LEU A 526 -12.40 -2.74 -4.51
N VAL A 527 -11.42 -2.29 -5.30
CA VAL A 527 -11.08 -2.95 -6.56
C VAL A 527 -10.21 -4.16 -6.27
N LYS A 528 -10.66 -5.32 -6.74
CA LYS A 528 -9.89 -6.57 -6.66
C LYS A 528 -9.49 -6.96 -8.07
N SER A 529 -8.22 -6.76 -8.40
CA SER A 529 -7.61 -7.27 -9.63
C SER A 529 -6.35 -8.03 -9.26
N ALA A 530 -5.97 -9.02 -10.08
CA ALA A 530 -4.75 -9.80 -9.87
C ALA A 530 -3.50 -8.90 -9.81
N PHE A 531 -3.50 -7.79 -10.54
CA PHE A 531 -2.42 -6.79 -10.50
C PHE A 531 -2.40 -6.01 -9.18
N VAL A 532 -3.55 -5.52 -8.69
CA VAL A 532 -3.61 -4.79 -7.41
C VAL A 532 -3.17 -5.71 -6.27
N GLU A 533 -3.63 -6.96 -6.27
CA GLU A 533 -3.29 -7.95 -5.23
C GLU A 533 -1.83 -8.41 -5.27
N SER A 534 -1.15 -8.29 -6.42
CA SER A 534 0.26 -8.66 -6.55
C SER A 534 1.25 -7.58 -6.12
N LEU A 535 0.79 -6.37 -5.81
CA LEU A 535 1.66 -5.26 -5.41
C LEU A 535 2.36 -5.54 -4.08
N ALA A 536 3.69 -5.55 -4.08
CA ALA A 536 4.50 -5.71 -2.88
C ALA A 536 4.63 -4.38 -2.12
N HIS A 537 4.79 -4.45 -0.81
CA HIS A 537 5.17 -3.30 0.02
C HIS A 537 6.71 -3.24 0.04
N VAL A 538 7.29 -2.22 -0.57
CA VAL A 538 8.75 -2.09 -0.70
C VAL A 538 9.25 -0.82 -0.02
N ARG A 539 10.43 -0.89 0.59
CA ARG A 539 11.08 0.26 1.21
C ARG A 539 11.98 0.96 0.19
N CYS A 540 11.65 2.20 -0.16
CA CYS A 540 12.43 3.03 -1.05
C CYS A 540 13.66 3.66 -0.33
N PRO A 541 14.66 4.17 -1.06
CA PRO A 541 15.87 4.80 -0.49
C PRO A 541 15.61 5.96 0.47
N ASP A 542 14.47 6.63 0.35
CA ASP A 542 14.02 7.69 1.26
C ASP A 542 13.44 7.16 2.59
N GLY A 543 13.45 5.84 2.80
CA GLY A 543 12.93 5.15 3.97
C GLY A 543 11.42 4.89 3.93
N ASN A 544 10.72 5.38 2.89
CA ASN A 544 9.28 5.26 2.78
C ASN A 544 8.86 3.90 2.22
N ILE A 545 7.74 3.37 2.73
CA ILE A 545 7.12 2.16 2.18
C ILE A 545 6.14 2.58 1.09
N ARG A 546 6.30 2.01 -0.10
CA ARG A 546 5.45 2.20 -1.28
C ARG A 546 4.99 0.87 -1.85
N LEU A 547 3.91 0.89 -2.62
CA LEU A 547 3.45 -0.25 -3.42
C LEU A 547 4.31 -0.38 -4.68
N HIS A 548 4.76 -1.59 -5.00
CA HIS A 548 5.57 -1.84 -6.18
C HIS A 548 5.14 -3.13 -6.87
N ALA A 549 5.08 -3.09 -8.19
CA ALA A 549 4.86 -4.29 -8.99
C ALA A 549 6.16 -5.11 -9.04
N PRO A 550 6.10 -6.45 -8.93
CA PRO A 550 7.28 -7.32 -9.01
C PRO A 550 7.79 -7.42 -10.45
N ASP A 551 8.28 -6.31 -10.99
CA ASP A 551 8.66 -6.15 -12.40
C ASP A 551 9.92 -5.31 -12.53
N LEU A 552 10.91 -5.85 -13.28
CA LEU A 552 12.19 -5.19 -13.52
C LEU A 552 12.19 -4.29 -14.77
N ARG A 553 11.16 -4.31 -15.63
CA ARG A 553 11.07 -3.43 -16.80
C ARG A 553 11.36 -1.94 -16.53
N PRO A 554 10.89 -1.30 -15.43
CA PRO A 554 11.23 0.10 -15.14
C PRO A 554 12.74 0.37 -15.00
N TYR A 555 13.53 -0.66 -14.67
CA TYR A 555 14.96 -0.55 -14.39
C TYR A 555 15.85 -0.85 -15.60
N GLN A 556 15.25 -1.21 -16.73
CA GLN A 556 15.97 -1.52 -17.95
C GLN A 556 16.77 -0.31 -18.43
N GLN A 557 18.06 -0.54 -18.69
CA GLN A 557 18.98 0.47 -19.19
C GLN A 557 18.99 0.47 -20.72
N SER A 558 18.85 1.65 -21.32
CA SER A 558 18.96 1.84 -22.77
C SER A 558 20.42 2.10 -23.16
N VAL A 559 21.27 1.07 -23.07
CA VAL A 559 22.72 1.16 -23.31
C VAL A 559 23.11 0.34 -24.54
N SER A 560 23.98 0.90 -25.41
CA SER A 560 24.51 0.21 -26.58
C SER A 560 25.79 -0.55 -26.22
N MET A 561 25.69 -1.87 -26.11
CA MET A 561 26.82 -2.71 -25.71
C MET A 561 27.79 -3.02 -26.88
N PRO A 562 29.12 -3.04 -26.65
CA PRO A 562 30.11 -3.38 -27.66
C PRO A 562 30.07 -4.87 -28.06
N ALA A 563 30.55 -5.21 -29.26
CA ALA A 563 30.48 -6.58 -29.82
C ALA A 563 31.35 -7.62 -29.07
N GLN A 564 32.35 -7.17 -28.30
CA GLN A 564 33.19 -8.00 -27.45
C GLN A 564 32.95 -7.58 -25.99
N LEU A 565 32.14 -8.36 -25.28
CA LEU A 565 31.80 -8.13 -23.88
C LEU A 565 32.86 -8.79 -22.98
N THR A 566 33.54 -8.01 -22.14
CA THR A 566 34.37 -8.53 -21.05
C THR A 566 33.50 -8.72 -19.82
N VAL A 567 33.21 -9.98 -19.51
CA VAL A 567 32.47 -10.39 -18.31
C VAL A 567 33.48 -10.62 -17.19
N ASN A 568 33.22 -10.06 -16.00
CA ASN A 568 34.08 -10.24 -14.83
C ASN A 568 33.86 -11.62 -14.15
N GLY A 569 34.62 -11.91 -13.09
CA GLY A 569 34.53 -13.19 -12.37
C GLY A 569 33.16 -13.52 -11.76
N ASP A 570 32.27 -12.52 -11.70
CA ASP A 570 30.92 -12.66 -11.16
C ASP A 570 29.83 -12.81 -12.23
N GLY A 571 30.18 -12.76 -13.51
CA GLY A 571 29.20 -12.83 -14.59
C GLY A 571 28.59 -11.46 -14.95
N LEU A 572 29.15 -10.35 -14.44
CA LEU A 572 28.70 -8.99 -14.74
C LEU A 572 29.52 -8.35 -15.87
N ILE A 573 28.87 -7.46 -16.61
CA ILE A 573 29.48 -6.70 -17.70
C ILE A 573 29.96 -5.35 -17.16
N GLU A 574 31.25 -5.07 -17.30
CA GLU A 574 31.83 -3.76 -16.99
C GLU A 574 31.77 -2.85 -18.22
N HIS A 575 31.05 -1.73 -18.11
CA HIS A 575 30.90 -0.77 -19.21
C HIS A 575 30.70 0.66 -18.69
N GLU A 576 31.39 1.64 -19.28
CA GLU A 576 31.28 3.09 -18.94
C GLU A 576 31.33 3.42 -17.43
N GLY A 577 32.13 2.67 -16.65
CA GLY A 577 32.27 2.87 -15.21
C GLY A 577 31.08 2.35 -14.38
N GLY A 578 30.23 1.49 -14.94
CA GLY A 578 29.16 0.78 -14.25
C GLY A 578 29.23 -0.74 -14.44
N LEU A 579 28.58 -1.46 -13.52
CA LEU A 579 28.36 -2.90 -13.61
C LEU A 579 26.96 -3.17 -14.14
N TYR A 580 26.85 -4.08 -15.10
CA TYR A 580 25.58 -4.44 -15.73
C TYR A 580 25.31 -5.94 -15.61
N LEU A 581 24.12 -6.26 -15.13
CA LEU A 581 23.54 -7.60 -15.18
C LEU A 581 22.76 -7.76 -16.49
N ARG A 582 23.02 -8.85 -17.22
CA ARG A 582 22.29 -9.21 -18.43
C ARG A 582 21.26 -10.29 -18.11
N GLU A 583 20.00 -10.01 -18.40
CA GLU A 583 18.88 -10.95 -18.17
C GLU A 583 17.85 -10.78 -19.30
N ASP A 584 17.48 -11.88 -19.97
CA ASP A 584 16.52 -11.91 -21.09
C ASP A 584 16.74 -10.85 -22.20
N ASN A 585 18.00 -10.63 -22.59
CA ASN A 585 18.46 -9.59 -23.54
C ASN A 585 18.26 -8.13 -23.09
N ALA A 586 17.89 -7.90 -21.84
CA ALA A 586 17.92 -6.59 -21.19
C ALA A 586 19.18 -6.41 -20.34
N TYR A 587 19.54 -5.17 -20.08
CA TYR A 587 20.67 -4.79 -19.24
C TYR A 587 20.18 -3.97 -18.05
N TYR A 588 20.63 -4.33 -16.87
CA TYR A 588 20.28 -3.69 -15.60
C TYR A 588 21.55 -3.19 -14.93
N ARG A 589 21.60 -1.91 -14.58
CA ARG A 589 22.74 -1.35 -13.85
C ARG A 589 22.65 -1.82 -12.40
N VAL A 590 23.73 -2.44 -11.92
CA VAL A 590 23.81 -2.99 -10.56
C VAL A 590 24.91 -2.31 -9.75
N GLU A 591 24.72 -2.27 -8.44
CA GLU A 591 25.71 -1.80 -7.48
C GLU A 591 25.82 -2.82 -6.34
N GLN A 592 27.03 -3.19 -5.97
CA GLN A 592 27.26 -4.19 -4.92
C GLN A 592 26.87 -3.65 -3.54
N VAL A 593 26.26 -4.51 -2.72
CA VAL A 593 25.83 -4.20 -1.36
C VAL A 593 26.73 -4.97 -0.39
N GLY A 594 27.64 -4.25 0.29
CA GLY A 594 28.61 -4.85 1.21
C GLY A 594 29.71 -5.66 0.48
N ALA A 595 30.31 -6.62 1.18
CA ALA A 595 31.37 -7.49 0.64
C ALA A 595 30.85 -8.84 0.11
N GLY A 596 29.53 -8.99 -0.01
CA GLY A 596 28.86 -10.25 -0.36
C GLY A 596 28.45 -10.36 -1.83
N ASN A 597 27.59 -11.35 -2.09
CA ASN A 597 27.02 -11.65 -3.42
C ASN A 597 25.71 -10.88 -3.70
N ASP A 598 25.40 -9.88 -2.88
CA ASP A 598 24.18 -9.09 -3.00
C ASP A 598 24.45 -7.79 -3.73
N TYR A 599 23.54 -7.46 -4.64
CA TYR A 599 23.57 -6.27 -5.47
C TYR A 599 22.19 -5.61 -5.44
N LYS A 600 22.14 -4.31 -5.72
CA LYS A 600 20.90 -3.57 -5.94
C LYS A 600 20.84 -3.09 -7.38
N ILE A 601 19.67 -3.22 -8.00
CA ILE A 601 19.39 -2.69 -9.33
C ILE A 601 19.03 -1.20 -9.19
N LEU A 602 19.67 -0.36 -10.00
CA LEU A 602 19.49 1.09 -9.98
C LEU A 602 18.48 1.53 -11.05
N HIS A 603 17.56 2.40 -10.68
CA HIS A 603 16.61 3.00 -11.61
C HIS A 603 17.30 4.02 -12.53
N PRO A 604 16.99 4.08 -13.84
CA PRO A 604 17.70 4.94 -14.79
C PRO A 604 17.51 6.44 -14.56
N HIS A 605 16.36 6.87 -14.02
CA HIS A 605 15.99 8.30 -13.95
C HIS A 605 15.48 8.77 -12.59
N ASP A 606 15.31 7.87 -11.61
CA ASP A 606 14.71 8.19 -10.31
C ASP A 606 15.57 7.62 -9.18
N PRO A 607 16.40 8.43 -8.53
CA PRO A 607 17.26 7.97 -7.44
C PRO A 607 16.47 7.62 -6.17
N LEU A 608 15.18 7.97 -6.08
CA LEU A 608 14.29 7.66 -4.96
C LEU A 608 13.37 6.46 -5.25
N ALA A 609 13.45 5.89 -6.45
CA ALA A 609 12.76 4.64 -6.75
C ALA A 609 13.30 3.51 -5.87
N PHE A 610 12.44 2.52 -5.62
CA PHE A 610 12.87 1.27 -5.02
C PHE A 610 14.09 0.69 -5.76
N THR A 611 15.00 0.03 -5.06
CA THR A 611 16.20 -0.56 -5.67
C THR A 611 16.17 -2.07 -5.49
N PRO A 612 15.65 -2.84 -6.47
CA PRO A 612 15.45 -4.26 -6.32
C PRO A 612 16.76 -4.98 -6.01
N ARG A 613 16.76 -5.85 -5.01
CA ARG A 613 17.89 -6.70 -4.67
C ARG A 613 17.99 -7.84 -5.67
N VAL A 614 19.20 -8.04 -6.16
CA VAL A 614 19.58 -9.18 -6.97
C VAL A 614 20.80 -9.83 -6.34
N SER A 615 20.75 -11.14 -6.18
CA SER A 615 21.77 -11.91 -5.47
C SER A 615 22.32 -12.99 -6.36
N ARG A 616 23.60 -13.28 -6.19
CA ARG A 616 24.27 -14.38 -6.88
C ARG A 616 24.33 -15.62 -5.98
N THR A 617 23.85 -16.75 -6.49
CA THR A 617 23.99 -18.05 -5.80
C THR A 617 25.47 -18.48 -5.77
N ARG A 618 25.83 -19.43 -4.89
CA ARG A 618 27.20 -19.99 -4.82
C ARG A 618 27.68 -20.59 -6.17
N THR A 619 26.74 -21.04 -7.00
CA THR A 619 27.03 -21.63 -8.31
C THR A 619 27.02 -20.61 -9.44
N GLY A 620 26.83 -19.32 -9.15
CA GLY A 620 26.92 -18.23 -10.11
C GLY A 620 25.65 -17.89 -10.87
N ALA A 621 24.48 -18.40 -10.45
CA ALA A 621 23.19 -17.97 -10.97
C ALA A 621 22.72 -16.66 -10.32
N TRP A 622 21.99 -15.83 -11.06
CA TRP A 622 21.41 -14.60 -10.55
C TRP A 622 19.93 -14.81 -10.23
N ALA A 623 19.51 -14.39 -9.03
CA ALA A 623 18.13 -14.43 -8.59
C ALA A 623 17.72 -13.05 -8.06
N HIS A 624 16.57 -12.55 -8.51
CA HIS A 624 16.01 -11.28 -8.04
C HIS A 624 15.03 -11.50 -6.88
N GLU A 625 14.89 -10.54 -5.98
CA GLU A 625 14.11 -10.72 -4.73
C GLU A 625 12.60 -10.89 -4.96
N HIS A 626 12.09 -10.50 -6.12
CA HIS A 626 10.69 -10.65 -6.51
C HIS A 626 10.44 -11.85 -7.42
N GLU A 627 11.43 -12.72 -7.59
CA GLU A 627 11.29 -13.92 -8.41
C GLU A 627 10.36 -14.91 -7.72
N ILE A 628 9.41 -15.46 -8.47
CA ILE A 628 8.49 -16.47 -7.97
C ILE A 628 8.80 -17.78 -8.73
N PRO A 629 9.67 -18.66 -8.22
CA PRO A 629 10.08 -19.88 -8.93
C PRO A 629 8.92 -20.82 -9.31
N LEU A 630 7.77 -20.67 -8.67
CA LEU A 630 6.52 -21.37 -9.01
C LEU A 630 5.94 -20.95 -10.36
N THR A 631 6.10 -19.69 -10.79
CA THR A 631 5.59 -19.19 -12.07
C THR A 631 6.52 -19.50 -13.25
N LEU A 632 7.76 -19.90 -12.96
CA LEU A 632 8.75 -20.25 -13.98
C LEU A 632 8.47 -21.63 -14.59
N THR A 633 8.65 -21.70 -15.90
CA THR A 633 8.63 -22.96 -16.65
C THR A 633 9.87 -23.81 -16.35
N GLU A 634 9.77 -25.12 -16.56
CA GLU A 634 10.91 -26.06 -16.40
C GLU A 634 12.15 -25.60 -17.20
N SER A 635 11.95 -25.07 -18.41
CA SER A 635 13.05 -24.59 -19.26
C SER A 635 13.70 -23.28 -18.76
N GLN A 636 12.95 -22.41 -18.09
CA GLN A 636 13.50 -21.21 -17.44
C GLN A 636 14.29 -21.60 -16.19
N LEU A 637 13.74 -22.49 -15.36
CA LEU A 637 14.42 -23.01 -14.15
C LEU A 637 15.77 -23.67 -14.50
N MET A 638 15.82 -24.43 -15.60
CA MET A 638 17.03 -25.09 -16.10
C MET A 638 18.07 -24.09 -16.63
N ARG A 639 17.66 -23.06 -17.38
CA ARG A 639 18.58 -22.04 -17.90
C ARG A 639 19.19 -21.18 -16.79
N ARG A 640 18.52 -21.07 -15.66
CA ARG A 640 18.96 -20.31 -14.48
C ARG A 640 19.86 -21.12 -13.53
N LEU A 641 20.34 -22.32 -13.88
CA LEU A 641 21.17 -23.14 -12.97
C LEU A 641 22.63 -22.66 -12.82
N GLY A 642 23.01 -21.60 -13.54
CA GLY A 642 24.36 -21.03 -13.52
C GLY A 642 25.26 -21.52 -14.67
N PRO A 643 26.55 -21.13 -14.68
CA PRO A 643 27.45 -21.32 -15.82
C PRO A 643 27.64 -22.78 -16.25
N MET A 644 27.61 -23.73 -15.30
CA MET A 644 27.76 -25.17 -15.62
C MET A 644 26.60 -25.73 -16.46
N ALA A 645 25.42 -25.10 -16.40
CA ALA A 645 24.26 -25.46 -17.21
C ALA A 645 24.18 -24.64 -18.50
N GLU A 646 24.83 -23.47 -18.56
CA GLU A 646 24.81 -22.55 -19.70
C GLU A 646 25.35 -23.21 -20.98
N GLY A 647 26.39 -24.04 -20.87
CA GLY A 647 26.91 -24.81 -22.01
C GLY A 647 25.91 -25.80 -22.65
N PHE A 648 24.75 -26.02 -22.02
CA PHE A 648 23.66 -26.86 -22.51
C PHE A 648 22.35 -26.09 -22.71
N SER A 649 22.33 -24.76 -22.57
CA SER A 649 21.12 -23.93 -22.67
C SER A 649 20.39 -24.08 -24.01
N ASP A 650 21.16 -24.28 -25.08
CA ASP A 650 20.65 -24.44 -26.45
C ASP A 650 20.20 -25.89 -26.75
N GLN A 651 20.35 -26.81 -25.78
CA GLN A 651 20.01 -28.23 -25.90
C GLN A 651 19.06 -28.66 -24.75
N PRO A 652 17.83 -28.11 -24.68
CA PRO A 652 16.94 -28.29 -23.52
C PRO A 652 16.57 -29.75 -23.22
N LEU A 653 16.47 -30.59 -24.26
CA LEU A 653 16.22 -32.02 -24.09
C LEU A 653 17.40 -32.73 -23.43
N LYS A 654 18.64 -32.36 -23.78
CA LYS A 654 19.85 -32.96 -23.21
C LYS A 654 20.00 -32.58 -21.73
N LEU A 655 19.77 -31.30 -21.40
CA LEU A 655 19.80 -30.83 -20.02
C LEU A 655 18.72 -31.51 -19.15
N LYS A 656 17.51 -31.70 -19.69
CA LYS A 656 16.46 -32.49 -19.04
C LYS A 656 16.88 -33.94 -18.79
N ARG A 657 17.55 -34.58 -19.74
CA ARG A 657 18.06 -35.95 -19.55
C ARG A 657 19.15 -36.00 -18.47
N ILE A 658 20.07 -35.04 -18.45
CA ILE A 658 21.10 -34.93 -17.40
C ILE A 658 20.46 -34.86 -16.01
N MET A 659 19.40 -34.06 -15.84
CA MET A 659 18.67 -34.00 -14.57
C MET A 659 18.02 -35.33 -14.18
N GLN A 660 17.40 -36.03 -15.14
CA GLN A 660 16.81 -37.35 -14.88
C GLN A 660 17.87 -38.38 -14.46
N MET A 661 19.07 -38.34 -15.05
CA MET A 661 20.20 -39.21 -14.68
C MET A 661 20.68 -38.97 -13.25
N SER A 662 20.74 -37.69 -12.85
CA SER A 662 21.12 -37.31 -11.49
C SER A 662 19.98 -37.48 -10.48
N GLY A 663 18.78 -37.87 -10.91
CA GLY A 663 17.60 -38.03 -10.04
C GLY A 663 17.03 -36.71 -9.51
N VAL A 664 17.26 -35.61 -10.22
CA VAL A 664 16.75 -34.28 -9.85
C VAL A 664 15.46 -34.00 -10.62
N GLU A 665 14.38 -33.76 -9.88
CA GLU A 665 13.07 -33.40 -10.42
C GLU A 665 12.89 -31.87 -10.48
N VAL A 666 11.85 -31.42 -11.19
CA VAL A 666 11.55 -29.98 -11.36
C VAL A 666 11.34 -29.26 -10.02
N ASP A 667 10.73 -29.92 -9.03
CA ASP A 667 10.52 -29.33 -7.71
C ASP A 667 11.83 -29.08 -6.95
N ALA A 668 12.85 -29.91 -7.18
CA ALA A 668 14.19 -29.68 -6.65
C ALA A 668 14.84 -28.46 -7.29
N LEU A 669 14.59 -28.19 -8.58
CA LEU A 669 15.03 -26.93 -9.22
C LEU A 669 14.35 -25.71 -8.59
N ARG A 670 13.03 -25.76 -8.38
CA ARG A 670 12.32 -24.66 -7.72
C ARG A 670 12.88 -24.38 -6.35
N ARG A 671 13.22 -25.42 -5.58
CA ARG A 671 13.87 -25.29 -4.27
C ARG A 671 15.25 -24.62 -4.37
N ILE A 672 16.07 -24.99 -5.35
CA ILE A 672 17.38 -24.35 -5.59
C ILE A 672 17.19 -22.84 -5.77
N HIS A 673 16.19 -22.44 -6.56
CA HIS A 673 15.89 -21.03 -6.79
C HIS A 673 15.30 -20.33 -5.56
N VAL A 674 14.39 -20.98 -4.83
CA VAL A 674 13.77 -20.44 -3.60
C VAL A 674 14.81 -20.22 -2.49
N HIS A 675 15.66 -21.21 -2.22
CA HIS A 675 16.62 -21.16 -1.12
C HIS A 675 18.00 -20.62 -1.55
N ARG A 676 18.14 -20.22 -2.82
CA ARG A 676 19.44 -19.82 -3.42
C ARG A 676 20.54 -20.86 -3.18
N ALA A 677 20.14 -22.14 -3.16
CA ALA A 677 21.00 -23.26 -2.76
C ALA A 677 22.03 -23.60 -3.85
N ALA A 678 23.06 -24.36 -3.47
CA ALA A 678 23.96 -24.96 -4.45
C ALA A 678 23.23 -26.02 -5.31
N LEU A 679 23.82 -26.34 -6.45
CA LEU A 679 23.36 -27.49 -7.24
C LEU A 679 23.51 -28.77 -6.41
N PRO A 680 22.51 -29.68 -6.40
CA PRO A 680 22.64 -30.99 -5.78
C PRO A 680 23.90 -31.68 -6.27
N GLY A 681 24.68 -32.27 -5.36
CA GLY A 681 26.04 -32.71 -5.64
C GLY A 681 26.12 -33.70 -6.79
N LEU A 682 25.14 -34.59 -6.93
CA LEU A 682 25.05 -35.53 -8.05
C LEU A 682 24.73 -34.84 -9.38
N LEU A 683 23.90 -33.80 -9.40
CA LEU A 683 23.63 -33.03 -10.62
C LEU A 683 24.85 -32.22 -11.05
N ALA A 684 25.52 -31.57 -10.08
CA ALA A 684 26.75 -30.83 -10.32
C ALA A 684 27.85 -31.74 -10.91
N ASP A 685 28.01 -32.94 -10.36
CA ASP A 685 28.94 -33.94 -10.88
C ASP A 685 28.55 -34.45 -12.27
N THR A 686 27.29 -34.80 -12.52
CA THR A 686 26.85 -35.26 -13.84
C THR A 686 27.03 -34.17 -14.90
N LEU A 687 26.66 -32.91 -14.62
CA LEU A 687 26.91 -31.76 -15.53
C LEU A 687 28.39 -31.62 -15.86
N LYS A 688 29.26 -31.64 -14.83
CA LYS A 688 30.72 -31.57 -15.00
C LYS A 688 31.26 -32.68 -15.90
N ARG A 689 30.76 -33.90 -15.74
CA ARG A 689 31.20 -35.05 -16.55
C ARG A 689 30.77 -34.91 -18.01
N PHE A 690 29.55 -34.44 -18.28
CA PHE A 690 29.11 -34.15 -19.64
C PHE A 690 29.88 -32.98 -20.28
N GLU A 691 30.30 -31.99 -19.49
CA GLU A 691 31.15 -30.91 -19.96
C GLU A 691 32.55 -31.42 -20.33
N ILE A 692 33.20 -32.19 -19.46
CA ILE A 692 34.51 -32.81 -19.74
C ILE A 692 34.43 -33.69 -20.99
N ASP A 693 33.38 -34.50 -21.13
CA ASP A 693 33.17 -35.33 -22.33
C ASP A 693 33.03 -34.47 -23.60
N ARG A 694 32.26 -33.37 -23.55
CA ARG A 694 32.11 -32.44 -24.68
C ARG A 694 33.47 -31.87 -25.10
N VAL A 695 34.27 -31.39 -24.15
CA VAL A 695 35.58 -30.81 -24.44
C VAL A 695 36.54 -31.87 -25.00
N VAL A 696 36.54 -33.10 -24.46
CA VAL A 696 37.36 -34.21 -24.98
C VAL A 696 36.94 -34.60 -26.40
N ALA A 697 35.64 -34.54 -26.73
CA ALA A 697 35.14 -34.84 -28.06
C ALA A 697 35.51 -33.76 -29.10
N GLU A 698 35.56 -32.49 -28.70
CA GLU A 698 35.87 -31.36 -29.58
C GLU A 698 37.37 -31.25 -29.93
N GLU A 699 38.26 -31.77 -29.09
CA GLU A 699 39.72 -31.57 -29.22
C GLU A 699 40.40 -32.43 -30.31
N GLY A 700 39.67 -33.28 -31.03
CA GLY A 700 40.25 -34.17 -32.04
C GLY A 700 41.21 -35.23 -31.46
N SER A 701 41.35 -36.37 -32.15
CA SER A 701 42.30 -37.44 -31.77
C SER A 701 43.26 -37.70 -32.94
N SER A 702 44.56 -37.63 -32.64
CA SER A 702 45.65 -37.96 -33.59
C SER A 702 45.95 -39.46 -33.64
N VAL A 703 45.19 -40.28 -32.92
CA VAL A 703 45.39 -41.74 -32.82
C VAL A 703 44.61 -42.47 -33.91
N ARG A 704 45.08 -43.68 -34.29
CA ARG A 704 44.40 -44.56 -35.25
C ARG A 704 42.94 -44.80 -34.85
N PRO A 705 41.99 -44.94 -35.80
CA PRO A 705 40.57 -45.13 -35.51
C PRO A 705 40.25 -46.22 -34.49
N SER A 706 40.98 -47.34 -34.53
CA SER A 706 40.83 -48.47 -33.59
C SER A 706 41.21 -48.18 -32.14
N LEU A 707 41.94 -47.09 -31.87
CA LEU A 707 42.41 -46.70 -30.54
C LEU A 707 41.74 -45.41 -30.03
N ARG A 708 40.90 -44.76 -30.83
CA ARG A 708 40.26 -43.47 -30.48
C ARG A 708 39.39 -43.57 -29.23
N ALA A 709 38.64 -44.65 -29.08
CA ALA A 709 37.78 -44.85 -27.91
C ALA A 709 38.60 -45.00 -26.61
N ALA A 710 39.75 -45.68 -26.67
CA ALA A 710 40.66 -45.83 -25.54
C ALA A 710 41.36 -44.50 -25.20
N ASP A 711 41.80 -43.73 -26.20
CA ASP A 711 42.40 -42.40 -26.05
C ASP A 711 41.42 -41.39 -25.41
N GLN A 712 40.17 -41.37 -25.88
CA GLN A 712 39.13 -40.51 -25.31
C GLN A 712 38.81 -40.88 -23.85
N LEU A 713 38.75 -42.17 -23.53
CA LEU A 713 38.55 -42.64 -22.16
C LEU A 713 39.70 -42.23 -21.23
N GLU A 714 40.95 -42.34 -21.69
CA GLU A 714 42.11 -41.95 -20.90
C GLU A 714 42.13 -40.44 -20.62
N ARG A 715 41.91 -39.61 -21.64
CA ARG A 715 41.83 -38.14 -21.50
C ARG A 715 40.71 -37.70 -20.58
N PHE A 716 39.54 -38.32 -20.71
CA PHE A 716 38.42 -38.11 -19.79
C PHE A 716 38.83 -38.43 -18.35
N THR A 717 39.43 -39.61 -18.13
CA THR A 717 39.85 -40.07 -16.80
C THR A 717 40.85 -39.11 -16.15
N GLN A 718 41.84 -38.64 -16.92
CA GLN A 718 42.84 -37.68 -16.44
C GLN A 718 42.21 -36.33 -16.04
N ARG A 719 41.30 -35.80 -16.85
CA ARG A 719 40.61 -34.52 -16.57
C ARG A 719 39.67 -34.61 -15.39
N TYR A 720 38.88 -35.67 -15.33
CA TYR A 720 37.98 -35.90 -14.20
C TYR A 720 38.77 -36.08 -12.90
N ALA A 721 39.87 -36.87 -12.93
CA ALA A 721 40.75 -37.00 -11.77
C ALA A 721 41.38 -35.66 -11.35
N ALA A 722 41.78 -34.80 -12.30
CA ALA A 722 42.29 -33.47 -11.98
C ALA A 722 41.24 -32.58 -11.33
N ALA A 723 39.98 -32.65 -11.77
CA ALA A 723 38.86 -31.91 -11.19
C ALA A 723 38.48 -32.36 -9.76
N GLU A 724 38.87 -33.58 -9.36
CA GLU A 724 38.63 -34.16 -8.04
C GLU A 724 39.77 -33.91 -7.02
N ARG A 725 40.89 -33.28 -7.39
CA ARG A 725 42.11 -33.20 -6.54
C ARG A 725 42.05 -32.27 -5.32
N ALA A 726 41.23 -31.23 -5.35
CA ALA A 726 41.25 -30.17 -4.34
C ALA A 726 40.16 -30.39 -3.27
N GLU A 727 40.44 -31.24 -2.27
CA GLU A 727 39.52 -31.53 -1.16
C GLU A 727 40.00 -30.87 0.15
N SER A 728 39.05 -30.48 1.01
CA SER A 728 39.35 -29.95 2.34
C SER A 728 39.78 -31.07 3.30
N ALA A 729 40.49 -30.74 4.39
CA ALA A 729 40.90 -31.74 5.39
C ALA A 729 39.70 -32.52 5.98
N ALA A 730 38.54 -31.88 6.10
CA ALA A 730 37.30 -32.47 6.61
C ALA A 730 36.62 -33.45 5.61
N ALA A 731 36.96 -33.40 4.32
CA ALA A 731 36.41 -34.30 3.30
C ALA A 731 37.03 -35.71 3.33
N TRP A 732 38.28 -35.80 3.79
CA TRP A 732 39.08 -37.02 3.72
C TRP A 732 38.50 -38.23 4.47
N PRO A 733 37.94 -38.11 5.70
CA PRO A 733 37.32 -39.23 6.40
C PRO A 733 36.15 -39.84 5.62
N ILE A 734 35.32 -38.98 4.99
CA ILE A 734 34.17 -39.40 4.15
C ILE A 734 34.68 -40.09 2.89
N ARG A 735 35.65 -39.50 2.19
CA ARG A 735 36.20 -40.07 0.95
C ARG A 735 36.90 -41.41 1.17
N ARG A 736 37.57 -41.59 2.31
CA ARG A 736 38.22 -42.85 2.70
C ARG A 736 37.20 -43.97 2.93
N LEU A 737 36.10 -43.68 3.63
CA LEU A 737 35.04 -44.66 3.93
C LEU A 737 34.14 -44.92 2.71
N PHE A 738 33.96 -43.92 1.84
CA PHE A 738 33.06 -43.97 0.69
C PHE A 738 33.77 -43.50 -0.60
N PRO A 739 34.75 -44.26 -1.13
CA PRO A 739 35.64 -43.81 -2.21
C PRO A 739 34.97 -43.61 -3.57
N SER A 740 33.75 -44.12 -3.74
CA SER A 740 32.95 -43.97 -4.97
C SER A 740 32.13 -42.68 -5.02
N LEU A 741 32.09 -41.89 -3.94
CA LEU A 741 31.36 -40.62 -3.92
C LEU A 741 32.18 -39.52 -4.57
N PRO A 742 31.66 -38.81 -5.61
CA PRO A 742 32.31 -37.65 -6.21
C PRO A 742 32.50 -36.49 -5.25
N LYS A 743 33.48 -35.62 -5.55
CA LYS A 743 33.81 -34.44 -4.74
C LYS A 743 32.59 -33.57 -4.45
N ALA A 744 31.75 -33.30 -5.46
CA ALA A 744 30.58 -32.45 -5.32
C ALA A 744 29.55 -32.98 -4.29
N ILE A 745 29.46 -34.31 -4.12
CA ILE A 745 28.60 -34.92 -3.10
C ILE A 745 29.24 -34.83 -1.72
N VAL A 746 30.56 -34.99 -1.64
CA VAL A 746 31.28 -34.85 -0.36
C VAL A 746 31.18 -33.41 0.16
N GLU A 747 31.29 -32.42 -0.72
CA GLU A 747 31.09 -31.00 -0.38
C GLU A 747 29.65 -30.74 0.08
N GLU A 748 28.64 -31.27 -0.61
CA GLU A 748 27.22 -31.14 -0.20
C GLU A 748 26.96 -31.76 1.19
N LEU A 749 27.61 -32.88 1.52
CA LEU A 749 27.52 -33.48 2.85
C LEU A 749 28.19 -32.62 3.94
N LEU A 750 29.31 -32.00 3.62
CA LEU A 750 30.03 -31.12 4.55
C LEU A 750 29.28 -29.81 4.82
N ASP A 751 28.62 -29.26 3.81
CA ASP A 751 27.81 -28.04 3.94
C ASP A 751 26.66 -28.20 4.94
N GLU A 752 26.12 -29.42 5.08
CA GLU A 752 25.01 -29.75 5.99
C GLU A 752 25.49 -30.37 7.32
N THR A 753 26.78 -30.23 7.64
CA THR A 753 27.41 -30.77 8.85
C THR A 753 27.35 -29.73 9.98
N SER A 754 26.83 -30.12 11.15
CA SER A 754 26.80 -29.25 12.33
C SER A 754 28.20 -28.98 12.89
N ALA A 755 28.38 -27.92 13.68
CA ALA A 755 29.66 -27.61 14.32
C ALA A 755 30.24 -28.79 15.13
N ALA A 756 29.39 -29.52 15.86
CA ALA A 756 29.78 -30.71 16.63
C ALA A 756 30.23 -31.88 15.72
N GLU A 757 29.53 -32.12 14.61
CA GLU A 757 29.91 -33.16 13.65
C GLU A 757 31.18 -32.80 12.88
N MET A 758 31.39 -31.51 12.60
CA MET A 758 32.61 -30.99 11.96
C MET A 758 33.82 -31.25 12.85
N GLN A 759 33.68 -31.08 14.16
CA GLN A 759 34.71 -31.41 15.14
C GLN A 759 35.03 -32.91 15.15
N VAL A 760 34.01 -33.78 15.09
CA VAL A 760 34.21 -35.25 15.02
C VAL A 760 34.95 -35.66 13.74
N LEU A 761 34.64 -35.05 12.59
CA LEU A 761 35.33 -35.32 11.33
C LEU A 761 36.80 -34.90 11.37
N THR A 762 37.10 -33.73 11.93
CA THR A 762 38.43 -33.12 11.88
C THR A 762 39.36 -33.59 13.00
N GLU A 763 38.86 -33.73 14.24
CA GLU A 763 39.68 -34.09 15.40
C GLU A 763 39.74 -35.62 15.63
N GLN A 764 38.66 -36.34 15.31
CA GLN A 764 38.57 -37.79 15.59
C GLN A 764 38.72 -38.67 14.35
N ASP A 765 38.78 -38.10 13.14
CA ASP A 765 38.90 -38.81 11.86
C ASP A 765 37.81 -39.90 11.67
N ARG A 766 36.60 -39.63 12.20
CA ARG A 766 35.43 -40.54 12.13
C ARG A 766 34.25 -39.85 11.45
N VAL A 767 33.51 -40.61 10.63
CA VAL A 767 32.31 -40.12 9.96
C VAL A 767 31.09 -40.34 10.88
N PRO A 768 30.36 -39.28 11.27
CA PRO A 768 29.10 -39.39 12.02
C PRO A 768 28.08 -40.28 11.32
N LEU A 769 27.24 -40.98 12.11
CA LEU A 769 26.27 -41.95 11.58
C LEU A 769 25.31 -41.30 10.57
N ARG A 770 24.84 -40.07 10.84
CA ARG A 770 23.95 -39.31 9.97
C ARG A 770 24.54 -39.11 8.57
N LEU A 771 25.78 -38.62 8.51
CA LEU A 771 26.52 -38.45 7.25
C LEU A 771 26.80 -39.80 6.57
N ALA A 772 27.14 -40.83 7.34
CA ALA A 772 27.40 -42.17 6.82
C ALA A 772 26.17 -42.83 6.19
N GLU A 773 24.97 -42.61 6.74
CA GLU A 773 23.71 -43.12 6.19
C GLU A 773 23.34 -42.42 4.88
N GLU A 774 23.49 -41.09 4.82
CA GLU A 774 23.27 -40.32 3.59
C GLU A 774 24.30 -40.68 2.50
N ALA A 775 25.57 -40.82 2.88
CA ALA A 775 26.65 -41.25 1.98
C ALA A 775 26.37 -42.62 1.33
N ARG A 776 25.85 -43.60 2.09
CA ARG A 776 25.45 -44.91 1.54
C ARG A 776 24.32 -44.79 0.52
N HIS A 777 23.35 -43.92 0.77
CA HIS A 777 22.30 -43.62 -0.19
C HIS A 777 22.89 -43.00 -1.47
N TYR A 778 23.78 -42.03 -1.33
CA TYR A 778 24.46 -41.42 -2.47
C TYR A 778 25.30 -42.41 -3.29
N GLN A 779 25.98 -43.38 -2.67
CA GLN A 779 26.72 -44.40 -3.42
C GLN A 779 25.81 -45.21 -4.36
N GLN A 780 24.57 -45.51 -3.92
CA GLN A 780 23.58 -46.14 -4.78
C GLN A 780 23.14 -45.20 -5.91
N GLN A 781 22.87 -43.93 -5.60
CA GLN A 781 22.44 -42.95 -6.62
C GLN A 781 23.51 -42.68 -7.67
N VAL A 782 24.78 -42.60 -7.27
CA VAL A 782 25.94 -42.46 -8.16
C VAL A 782 26.02 -43.66 -9.10
N ARG A 783 25.92 -44.89 -8.58
CA ARG A 783 25.97 -46.10 -9.41
C ARG A 783 24.87 -46.11 -10.48
N LEU A 784 23.65 -45.73 -10.11
CA LEU A 784 22.54 -45.58 -11.05
C LEU A 784 22.81 -44.48 -12.09
N ALA A 785 23.30 -43.32 -11.67
CA ALA A 785 23.65 -42.23 -12.58
C ALA A 785 24.71 -42.67 -13.61
N ARG A 786 25.76 -43.40 -13.18
CA ARG A 786 26.78 -43.94 -14.09
C ARG A 786 26.23 -44.92 -15.11
N ALA A 787 25.27 -45.75 -14.73
CA ALA A 787 24.61 -46.66 -15.68
C ALA A 787 23.81 -45.91 -16.75
N TYR A 788 23.14 -44.80 -16.39
CA TYR A 788 22.44 -43.97 -17.37
C TYR A 788 23.39 -43.12 -18.23
N GLU A 789 24.45 -42.54 -17.64
CA GLU A 789 25.45 -41.75 -18.37
C GLU A 789 26.06 -42.53 -19.54
N GLY A 790 26.37 -43.82 -19.31
CA GLY A 790 26.91 -44.71 -20.34
C GLY A 790 25.99 -44.97 -21.53
N LEU A 791 24.67 -44.76 -21.41
CA LEU A 791 23.73 -44.88 -22.52
C LEU A 791 23.96 -43.81 -23.60
N TYR A 792 24.36 -42.61 -23.17
CA TYR A 792 24.54 -41.46 -24.05
C TYR A 792 25.98 -41.33 -24.55
N ARG A 793 26.95 -41.98 -23.88
CA ARG A 793 28.38 -41.87 -24.20
C ARG A 793 29.12 -43.19 -24.04
N ASN A 794 29.74 -43.65 -25.14
CA ASN A 794 30.48 -44.92 -25.17
C ASN A 794 31.70 -44.91 -24.24
N THR A 795 32.33 -43.75 -24.05
CA THR A 795 33.43 -43.51 -23.09
C THR A 795 33.02 -43.72 -21.64
N LEU A 796 31.73 -43.62 -21.31
CA LEU A 796 31.22 -43.76 -19.94
C LEU A 796 30.52 -45.10 -19.68
N GLY A 797 30.45 -45.97 -20.69
CA GLY A 797 29.79 -47.27 -20.62
C GLY A 797 30.50 -48.23 -19.66
N ASN A 798 29.74 -48.78 -18.71
CA ASN A 798 30.21 -49.80 -17.76
C ASN A 798 29.28 -51.03 -17.77
N ASP A 799 29.61 -52.05 -16.99
CA ASP A 799 28.82 -53.29 -16.92
C ASP A 799 27.34 -53.05 -16.56
N ASP A 800 27.06 -52.08 -15.69
CA ASP A 800 25.69 -51.70 -15.33
C ASP A 800 24.95 -51.05 -16.51
N THR A 801 25.66 -50.29 -17.35
CA THR A 801 25.15 -49.73 -18.61
C THR A 801 24.80 -50.86 -19.58
N GLN A 802 25.65 -51.87 -19.71
CA GLN A 802 25.42 -52.99 -20.63
C GLN A 802 24.17 -53.78 -20.24
N ARG A 803 24.00 -54.02 -18.93
CA ARG A 803 22.79 -54.62 -18.38
C ARG A 803 21.56 -53.73 -18.60
N LEU A 804 21.67 -52.41 -18.39
CA LEU A 804 20.58 -51.47 -18.70
C LEU A 804 20.18 -51.53 -20.18
N VAL A 805 21.14 -51.52 -21.10
CA VAL A 805 20.90 -51.61 -22.56
C VAL A 805 20.19 -52.91 -22.89
N LEU A 806 20.74 -54.06 -22.47
CA LEU A 806 20.22 -55.39 -22.75
C LEU A 806 18.75 -55.58 -22.32
N HIS A 807 18.38 -55.04 -21.16
CA HIS A 807 17.02 -55.11 -20.59
C HIS A 807 16.15 -53.90 -20.92
N SER A 808 16.61 -53.04 -21.84
CA SER A 808 15.77 -52.02 -22.49
C SER A 808 15.34 -52.45 -23.89
N LEU A 809 15.98 -53.47 -24.46
CA LEU A 809 15.70 -53.96 -25.81
C LEU A 809 14.28 -54.53 -25.97
N ASP A 810 13.79 -55.25 -24.97
CA ASP A 810 12.43 -55.83 -24.95
C ASP A 810 11.31 -54.78 -24.98
N LYS A 811 11.62 -53.54 -24.58
CA LYS A 811 10.72 -52.39 -24.64
C LYS A 811 10.74 -51.67 -25.99
N LEU A 812 11.66 -52.01 -26.90
CA LEU A 812 11.68 -51.42 -28.25
C LEU A 812 10.46 -51.89 -29.05
N PRO A 813 9.70 -50.97 -29.67
CA PRO A 813 8.60 -51.35 -30.54
C PRO A 813 9.08 -52.23 -31.69
N GLY A 814 8.50 -53.43 -31.83
CA GLY A 814 8.90 -54.38 -32.88
C GLY A 814 10.06 -55.30 -32.50
N TRP A 815 10.53 -55.29 -31.25
CA TRP A 815 11.56 -56.23 -30.78
C TRP A 815 11.11 -57.70 -30.92
N PRO A 816 11.96 -58.62 -31.43
CA PRO A 816 11.56 -60.00 -31.71
C PRO A 816 11.28 -60.80 -30.43
N SER A 817 10.06 -61.34 -30.31
CA SER A 817 9.62 -62.13 -29.13
C SER A 817 10.24 -63.53 -29.05
N GLY A 818 10.76 -64.06 -30.16
CA GLY A 818 11.37 -65.39 -30.25
C GLY A 818 12.91 -65.39 -30.12
N LEU A 819 13.53 -64.28 -29.69
CA LEU A 819 14.98 -64.13 -29.56
C LEU A 819 15.40 -64.15 -28.09
N ARG A 820 16.45 -64.92 -27.78
CA ARG A 820 17.17 -64.88 -26.50
C ARG A 820 18.64 -64.52 -26.69
N ILE A 821 19.12 -63.58 -25.89
CA ILE A 821 20.52 -63.17 -25.83
C ILE A 821 21.10 -63.57 -24.45
N ASP A 822 22.12 -64.42 -24.45
CA ASP A 822 22.89 -64.80 -23.27
C ASP A 822 24.26 -64.13 -23.29
N VAL A 823 24.57 -63.32 -22.28
CA VAL A 823 25.86 -62.66 -22.10
C VAL A 823 26.76 -63.52 -21.23
N ILE A 824 27.92 -63.89 -21.75
CA ILE A 824 28.80 -64.91 -21.16
C ILE A 824 30.21 -64.34 -21.01
N GLU A 825 30.88 -64.68 -19.92
CA GLU A 825 32.31 -64.43 -19.73
C GLU A 825 33.10 -65.73 -19.84
N ARG A 826 34.14 -65.73 -20.67
CA ARG A 826 35.08 -66.85 -20.75
C ARG A 826 36.15 -66.69 -19.68
N LEU A 827 36.08 -67.52 -18.64
CA LEU A 827 37.10 -67.64 -17.61
C LEU A 827 38.01 -68.84 -17.90
N PRO A 828 39.25 -68.87 -17.38
CA PRO A 828 40.13 -70.03 -17.53
C PRO A 828 39.53 -71.34 -17.00
N ALA A 829 38.57 -71.26 -16.06
CA ALA A 829 37.89 -72.39 -15.45
C ALA A 829 36.57 -72.81 -16.14
N GLY A 830 36.18 -72.14 -17.24
CA GLY A 830 34.93 -72.39 -17.97
C GLY A 830 34.15 -71.12 -18.29
N GLU A 831 32.95 -71.28 -18.83
CA GLU A 831 32.06 -70.18 -19.21
C GLU A 831 31.12 -69.81 -18.05
N ARG A 832 31.02 -68.51 -17.75
CA ARG A 832 30.11 -67.96 -16.73
C ARG A 832 29.01 -67.14 -17.39
N LEU A 833 27.76 -67.52 -17.21
CA LEU A 833 26.61 -66.70 -17.62
C LEU A 833 26.54 -65.45 -16.73
N LEU A 834 26.68 -64.27 -17.35
CA LEU A 834 26.62 -62.98 -16.67
C LEU A 834 25.19 -62.43 -16.61
N ASP A 835 24.47 -62.55 -17.73
CA ASP A 835 23.11 -62.04 -17.87
C ASP A 835 22.37 -62.68 -19.05
N SER A 836 21.04 -62.57 -19.07
CA SER A 836 20.20 -63.07 -20.16
C SER A 836 19.01 -62.17 -20.42
N SER A 837 18.59 -62.05 -21.67
CA SER A 837 17.37 -61.34 -22.09
C SER A 837 16.59 -62.17 -23.11
N GLY A 838 15.26 -62.23 -22.96
CA GLY A 838 14.36 -63.06 -23.78
C GLY A 838 13.96 -64.41 -23.17
N PRO A 839 12.89 -65.05 -23.68
CA PRO A 839 12.31 -66.26 -23.09
C PRO A 839 13.22 -67.48 -23.23
N GLU A 840 13.14 -68.44 -22.29
CA GLU A 840 14.01 -69.62 -22.28
C GLU A 840 13.77 -70.57 -23.47
N ASP A 841 12.55 -70.60 -23.99
CA ASP A 841 12.07 -71.38 -25.14
C ASP A 841 12.18 -70.62 -26.47
N ALA A 842 12.89 -69.49 -26.50
CA ALA A 842 13.16 -68.72 -27.72
C ALA A 842 13.72 -69.59 -28.86
N ALA A 843 13.09 -69.47 -30.04
CA ALA A 843 13.49 -70.18 -31.26
C ALA A 843 14.90 -69.81 -31.73
N ILE A 844 15.31 -68.56 -31.49
CA ILE A 844 16.63 -68.04 -31.83
C ILE A 844 17.35 -67.73 -30.52
N LYS A 845 18.51 -68.36 -30.28
CA LYS A 845 19.39 -67.98 -29.17
C LYS A 845 20.75 -67.52 -29.68
N ARG A 846 21.28 -66.49 -29.03
CA ARG A 846 22.54 -65.80 -29.36
C ARG A 846 23.38 -65.65 -28.10
N ARG A 847 24.69 -65.80 -28.26
CA ARG A 847 25.66 -65.77 -27.18
C ARG A 847 26.60 -64.59 -27.41
N LEU A 848 26.61 -63.63 -26.47
CA LEU A 848 27.53 -62.50 -26.47
C LEU A 848 28.66 -62.80 -25.49
N ILE A 849 29.83 -63.19 -25.99
CA ILE A 849 30.98 -63.52 -25.17
C ILE A 849 31.77 -62.23 -24.92
N LYS A 850 31.88 -61.82 -23.65
CA LYS A 850 32.56 -60.60 -23.24
C LYS A 850 34.08 -60.78 -23.25
N PHE A 851 34.81 -59.79 -23.79
CA PHE A 851 36.27 -59.72 -23.82
C PHE A 851 36.80 -58.50 -23.08
N GLY A 852 37.55 -58.77 -22.01
CA GLY A 852 38.34 -57.75 -21.30
C GLY A 852 37.52 -56.61 -20.68
N PRO A 853 38.19 -55.58 -20.16
CA PRO A 853 37.56 -54.46 -19.46
C PRO A 853 36.89 -53.44 -20.39
N MET A 854 37.08 -53.55 -21.71
CA MET A 854 36.53 -52.59 -22.69
C MET A 854 35.09 -52.89 -23.10
N ASN A 855 34.42 -53.88 -22.48
CA ASN A 855 33.04 -54.26 -22.80
C ASN A 855 32.81 -54.57 -24.30
N LEU A 856 33.77 -55.25 -24.92
CA LEU A 856 33.64 -55.77 -26.28
C LEU A 856 33.09 -57.19 -26.27
N TYR A 857 32.37 -57.57 -27.32
CA TYR A 857 31.67 -58.84 -27.44
C TYR A 857 32.00 -59.58 -28.74
N GLU A 858 32.16 -60.90 -28.64
CA GLU A 858 32.04 -61.84 -29.78
C GLU A 858 30.63 -62.40 -29.79
N VAL A 859 29.97 -62.34 -30.93
CA VAL A 859 28.60 -62.80 -31.10
C VAL A 859 28.62 -64.18 -31.74
N GLN A 860 28.04 -65.17 -31.05
CA GLN A 860 27.92 -66.54 -31.53
C GLN A 860 26.46 -67.01 -31.59
N ASP A 861 26.15 -67.99 -32.45
CA ASP A 861 24.93 -68.79 -32.32
C ASP A 861 25.12 -70.01 -31.40
N ASN A 862 24.05 -70.80 -31.25
CA ASN A 862 24.07 -72.05 -30.48
C ASN A 862 24.94 -73.16 -31.09
N LYS A 863 25.38 -73.00 -32.34
CA LYS A 863 26.29 -73.92 -33.04
C LYS A 863 27.74 -73.41 -33.01
N LEU A 864 28.03 -72.37 -32.21
CA LEU A 864 29.33 -71.72 -32.06
C LEU A 864 29.82 -70.99 -33.33
N ALA A 865 28.93 -70.68 -34.27
CA ALA A 865 29.27 -69.86 -35.43
C ALA A 865 29.43 -68.40 -35.01
N VAL A 866 30.57 -67.79 -35.34
CA VAL A 866 30.91 -66.39 -34.99
C VAL A 866 30.35 -65.43 -36.05
N PHE A 867 29.53 -64.49 -35.61
CA PHE A 867 28.94 -63.42 -36.46
C PHE A 867 29.79 -62.15 -36.44
N ASN A 868 30.35 -61.82 -35.27
CA ASN A 868 31.24 -60.67 -35.07
C ASN A 868 32.20 -60.99 -33.91
N ALA A 869 33.46 -60.57 -34.00
CA ALA A 869 34.51 -60.93 -33.04
C ALA A 869 34.91 -59.79 -32.09
N GLN A 870 34.62 -58.52 -32.43
CA GLN A 870 34.96 -57.36 -31.61
C GLN A 870 33.94 -56.24 -31.83
N ALA A 871 32.77 -56.38 -31.22
CA ALA A 871 31.69 -55.40 -31.29
C ALA A 871 31.43 -54.75 -29.93
N ASP A 872 31.07 -53.46 -29.90
CA ASP A 872 30.43 -52.89 -28.71
C ASP A 872 29.02 -53.49 -28.54
N ILE A 873 28.30 -53.15 -27.47
CA ILE A 873 26.98 -53.74 -27.21
C ILE A 873 25.97 -53.48 -28.32
N TYR A 874 26.03 -52.32 -28.98
CA TYR A 874 25.05 -51.93 -29.99
C TYR A 874 25.32 -52.69 -31.29
N GLU A 875 26.57 -52.77 -31.70
CA GLU A 875 27.01 -53.58 -32.85
C GLU A 875 26.83 -55.09 -32.59
N ALA A 876 27.04 -55.53 -31.34
CA ALA A 876 26.85 -56.93 -30.95
C ALA A 876 25.37 -57.32 -31.00
N VAL A 877 24.48 -56.45 -30.54
CA VAL A 877 23.04 -56.63 -30.69
C VAL A 877 22.63 -56.59 -32.16
N GLN A 878 23.22 -55.69 -32.97
CA GLN A 878 23.00 -55.67 -34.42
C GLN A 878 23.40 -56.97 -35.11
N SER A 879 24.51 -57.56 -34.70
CA SER A 879 24.99 -58.83 -35.24
C SER A 879 24.16 -60.03 -34.72
N ALA A 880 23.50 -59.90 -33.57
CA ALA A 880 22.69 -60.94 -32.95
C ALA A 880 21.27 -61.03 -33.53
N VAL A 881 20.68 -59.90 -33.93
CA VAL A 881 19.30 -59.79 -34.42
C VAL A 881 19.24 -60.04 -35.94
N PRO A 882 18.31 -60.88 -36.45
CA PRO A 882 18.12 -61.10 -37.88
C PRO A 882 17.85 -59.79 -38.67
N PRO A 883 18.40 -59.62 -39.90
CA PRO A 883 18.21 -58.42 -40.71
C PRO A 883 16.74 -58.05 -40.97
N GLU A 884 15.85 -59.03 -41.12
CA GLU A 884 14.41 -58.82 -41.30
C GLU A 884 13.75 -58.08 -40.11
N ASP A 885 14.20 -58.37 -38.88
CA ASP A 885 13.64 -57.78 -37.66
C ASP A 885 14.06 -56.30 -37.48
N TRP A 886 15.18 -55.87 -38.08
CA TRP A 886 15.59 -54.46 -38.11
C TRP A 886 14.56 -53.58 -38.83
N THR A 887 13.95 -54.11 -39.89
CA THR A 887 12.92 -53.41 -40.65
C THR A 887 11.63 -53.27 -39.82
N ALA A 888 11.26 -54.31 -39.04
CA ALA A 888 10.11 -54.29 -38.15
C ALA A 888 10.27 -53.26 -37.01
N MET A 889 11.50 -53.08 -36.51
CA MET A 889 11.84 -52.06 -35.51
C MET A 889 12.00 -50.64 -36.09
N LYS A 890 11.93 -50.48 -37.42
CA LYS A 890 12.22 -49.23 -38.14
C LYS A 890 13.64 -48.68 -37.90
N LEU A 891 14.60 -49.58 -37.72
CA LEU A 891 16.02 -49.27 -37.51
C LEU A 891 16.84 -49.62 -38.76
N THR A 892 18.03 -49.02 -38.89
CA THR A 892 18.90 -49.25 -40.05
C THR A 892 19.78 -50.47 -39.80
N ALA A 893 19.71 -51.47 -40.67
CA ALA A 893 20.63 -52.60 -40.65
C ALA A 893 22.02 -52.17 -41.15
N LEU A 894 23.09 -52.75 -40.57
CA LEU A 894 24.50 -52.57 -40.97
C LEU A 894 25.08 -51.15 -40.75
N ASP A 895 24.63 -50.46 -39.71
CA ASP A 895 25.14 -49.13 -39.31
C ASP A 895 26.02 -49.16 -38.05
N GLY A 896 26.50 -50.34 -37.65
CA GLY A 896 27.28 -50.53 -36.42
C GLY A 896 26.45 -50.33 -35.14
N GLY A 897 25.13 -50.43 -35.20
CA GLY A 897 24.22 -50.22 -34.08
C GLY A 897 23.92 -48.75 -33.76
N ALA A 898 24.29 -47.81 -34.64
CA ALA A 898 24.09 -46.38 -34.43
C ALA A 898 22.60 -45.99 -34.29
N SER A 899 21.73 -46.52 -35.16
CA SER A 899 20.28 -46.29 -35.11
C SER A 899 19.65 -46.92 -33.87
N LEU A 900 20.12 -48.09 -33.42
CA LEU A 900 19.70 -48.71 -32.17
C LEU A 900 20.05 -47.83 -30.97
N LYS A 901 21.29 -47.34 -30.91
CA LYS A 901 21.74 -46.43 -29.86
C LYS A 901 20.87 -45.16 -29.83
N GLN A 902 20.65 -44.53 -30.97
CA GLN A 902 19.81 -43.33 -31.07
C GLN A 902 18.36 -43.60 -30.62
N ALA A 903 17.79 -44.75 -30.98
CA ALA A 903 16.45 -45.13 -30.54
C ALA A 903 16.37 -45.29 -29.01
N LEU A 904 17.35 -45.97 -28.41
CA LEU A 904 17.44 -46.16 -26.97
C LEU A 904 17.67 -44.84 -26.21
N GLU A 905 18.45 -43.90 -26.75
CA GLU A 905 18.64 -42.55 -26.18
C GLU A 905 17.34 -41.72 -26.17
N GLN A 906 16.48 -41.93 -27.17
CA GLN A 906 15.19 -41.25 -27.30
C GLN A 906 14.08 -41.87 -26.43
N MET A 907 14.21 -43.14 -26.04
CA MET A 907 13.25 -43.80 -25.16
C MET A 907 13.20 -43.17 -23.75
N PRO A 908 12.07 -43.29 -23.02
CA PRO A 908 12.03 -42.97 -21.60
C PRO A 908 13.07 -43.80 -20.84
N LEU A 909 13.84 -43.15 -19.95
CA LEU A 909 14.80 -43.88 -19.12
C LEU A 909 14.08 -44.91 -18.25
N MET A 910 14.68 -46.09 -18.09
CA MET A 910 14.17 -47.09 -17.16
C MET A 910 14.01 -46.45 -15.77
N PRO A 911 12.86 -46.57 -15.08
CA PRO A 911 12.69 -45.99 -13.75
C PRO A 911 13.77 -46.45 -12.77
N ARG A 912 14.27 -45.55 -11.92
CA ARG A 912 15.39 -45.83 -11.00
C ARG A 912 15.14 -47.04 -10.10
N GLU A 913 13.90 -47.23 -9.64
CA GLU A 913 13.52 -48.42 -8.84
C GLU A 913 13.61 -49.72 -9.65
N GLN A 914 13.23 -49.68 -10.93
CA GLN A 914 13.36 -50.84 -11.82
C GLN A 914 14.83 -51.13 -12.09
N LEU A 915 15.65 -50.09 -12.35
CA LEU A 915 17.08 -50.25 -12.54
C LEU A 915 17.79 -50.76 -11.28
N ARG A 916 17.40 -50.30 -10.07
CA ARG A 916 17.95 -50.78 -8.80
C ARG A 916 17.76 -52.30 -8.64
N ARG A 917 16.56 -52.80 -8.97
CA ARG A 917 16.25 -54.24 -8.94
C ARG A 917 17.08 -54.98 -9.99
N LEU A 918 17.18 -54.43 -11.20
CA LEU A 918 17.94 -55.01 -12.29
C LEU A 918 19.44 -55.15 -11.94
N LEU A 919 20.04 -54.12 -11.35
CA LEU A 919 21.44 -54.11 -10.93
C LEU A 919 21.70 -54.89 -9.64
N ARG A 920 20.68 -55.56 -9.08
CA ARG A 920 20.75 -56.35 -7.84
C ARG A 920 21.33 -55.55 -6.66
N MET A 921 20.98 -54.27 -6.59
CA MET A 921 21.41 -53.38 -5.51
C MET A 921 20.62 -53.67 -4.23
N GLN A 922 21.20 -53.38 -3.07
CA GLN A 922 20.50 -53.58 -1.81
C GLN A 922 19.23 -52.72 -1.74
N PRO A 923 18.08 -53.31 -1.37
CA PRO A 923 16.84 -52.56 -1.25
C PRO A 923 16.93 -51.55 -0.10
N ILE A 924 16.58 -50.31 -0.38
CA ILE A 924 16.33 -49.32 0.66
C ILE A 924 15.06 -49.76 1.40
N LYS A 925 15.09 -49.77 2.74
CA LYS A 925 13.95 -50.20 3.56
C LYS A 925 12.70 -49.37 3.17
N PRO A 926 11.55 -49.99 2.89
CA PRO A 926 10.32 -49.25 2.59
C PRO A 926 9.99 -48.27 3.71
N GLY A 927 9.82 -46.99 3.36
CA GLY A 927 9.48 -45.93 4.33
C GLY A 927 10.65 -45.36 5.14
N TYR A 928 11.85 -45.91 5.02
CA TYR A 928 13.05 -45.30 5.61
C TYR A 928 13.46 -44.08 4.79
N LYS A 929 13.50 -42.92 5.44
CA LYS A 929 13.98 -41.67 4.84
C LYS A 929 15.29 -41.29 5.54
N PRO A 930 16.38 -41.08 4.79
CA PRO A 930 17.61 -40.57 5.36
C PRO A 930 17.34 -39.27 6.13
N PRO A 931 18.03 -39.00 7.26
CA PRO A 931 17.78 -37.81 8.06
C PRO A 931 17.98 -36.50 7.28
N MET A 932 18.95 -36.46 6.36
CA MET A 932 19.28 -35.24 5.59
C MET A 932 18.42 -35.10 4.33
N ARG A 933 17.93 -36.23 3.79
CA ARG A 933 17.06 -36.28 2.58
C ARG A 933 17.69 -35.63 1.34
N LEU A 934 19.01 -35.56 1.29
CA LEU A 934 19.75 -34.95 0.17
C LEU A 934 19.65 -35.85 -1.07
N ALA A 935 19.87 -37.16 -0.90
CA ALA A 935 19.91 -38.14 -1.99
C ALA A 935 18.54 -38.53 -2.61
N GLU A 936 17.42 -38.21 -1.94
CA GLU A 936 16.06 -38.55 -2.41
C GLU A 936 15.35 -37.39 -3.13
N GLY A 937 15.91 -36.18 -3.14
CA GLY A 937 15.35 -35.04 -3.88
C GLY A 937 13.97 -34.53 -3.43
N ARG A 938 13.33 -35.14 -2.42
CA ARG A 938 12.02 -34.74 -1.88
C ARG A 938 12.12 -34.09 -0.51
N ILE A 939 11.75 -32.81 -0.43
CA ILE A 939 11.39 -32.10 0.80
C ILE A 939 10.21 -31.18 0.45
N GLY A 940 9.21 -31.11 1.35
CA GLY A 940 7.96 -30.37 1.14
C GLY A 940 8.16 -28.85 1.09
N TYR A 941 7.16 -28.17 0.51
CA TYR A 941 7.06 -26.70 0.53
C TYR A 941 6.98 -26.19 1.98
N PRO A 942 7.72 -25.14 2.35
CA PRO A 942 7.30 -24.29 3.46
C PRO A 942 5.98 -23.63 3.06
N LEU A 943 4.97 -23.67 3.94
CA LEU A 943 3.64 -23.08 3.71
C LEU A 943 3.62 -21.55 3.89
N SER A 944 4.77 -20.89 3.76
CA SER A 944 4.92 -19.45 3.93
C SER A 944 5.83 -18.87 2.83
N PRO A 945 5.53 -17.67 2.31
CA PRO A 945 6.29 -17.04 1.24
C PRO A 945 7.71 -16.64 1.66
N VAL A 946 8.60 -16.59 0.68
CA VAL A 946 10.06 -16.52 0.80
C VAL A 946 10.51 -15.14 1.26
N GLY A 947 10.96 -15.08 2.50
CA GLY A 947 11.74 -14.01 3.13
C GLY A 947 12.28 -14.43 4.51
N ILE A 948 12.22 -15.72 4.82
CA ILE A 948 12.32 -16.23 6.17
C ILE A 948 13.73 -16.75 6.42
N ARG A 949 14.30 -16.33 7.55
CA ARG A 949 15.41 -16.97 8.26
C ARG A 949 15.42 -18.49 8.13
N SER A 950 16.59 -19.13 8.24
CA SER A 950 16.69 -20.59 8.20
C SER A 950 15.76 -21.27 9.23
N ALA A 951 15.34 -22.50 8.94
CA ALA A 951 14.45 -23.27 9.82
C ALA A 951 14.95 -23.40 11.29
N PRO A 952 16.26 -23.49 11.58
CA PRO A 952 16.75 -23.41 12.96
C PRO A 952 16.44 -22.07 13.65
N CYS A 953 16.52 -20.95 12.93
CA CYS A 953 16.18 -19.64 13.46
C CYS A 953 14.68 -19.54 13.74
N GLU A 954 13.82 -20.05 12.85
CA GLU A 954 12.36 -20.13 13.08
C GLU A 954 12.04 -20.96 14.32
N GLN A 955 12.67 -22.12 14.46
CA GLN A 955 12.47 -22.99 15.62
C GLN A 955 12.94 -22.34 16.92
N ALA A 956 14.12 -21.72 16.93
CA ALA A 956 14.67 -21.03 18.09
C ALA A 956 13.79 -19.83 18.50
N ALA A 957 13.36 -19.02 17.53
CA ALA A 957 12.48 -17.89 17.77
C ALA A 957 11.10 -18.33 18.31
N SER A 958 10.50 -19.36 17.70
CA SER A 958 9.19 -19.87 18.12
C SER A 958 9.23 -20.54 19.50
N ALA A 959 10.37 -21.13 19.88
CA ALA A 959 10.55 -21.72 21.21
C ALA A 959 10.60 -20.66 22.32
N LEU A 960 11.28 -19.53 22.08
CA LEU A 960 11.42 -18.46 23.07
C LEU A 960 10.25 -17.48 23.07
N TYR A 961 9.70 -17.16 21.89
CA TYR A 961 8.62 -16.19 21.69
C TYR A 961 7.43 -16.83 20.95
N PRO A 962 6.67 -17.74 21.61
CA PRO A 962 5.65 -18.57 20.96
C PRO A 962 4.45 -17.79 20.40
N SER A 963 4.26 -16.54 20.84
CA SER A 963 3.17 -15.67 20.43
C SER A 963 3.56 -14.64 19.37
N GLN A 964 4.79 -14.66 18.86
CA GLN A 964 5.30 -13.72 17.88
C GLN A 964 5.77 -14.42 16.62
N SER A 965 5.68 -13.74 15.48
CA SER A 965 6.33 -14.20 14.26
C SER A 965 7.84 -13.93 14.31
N ILE A 966 8.62 -14.62 13.48
CA ILE A 966 10.07 -14.40 13.45
C ILE A 966 10.43 -12.97 13.05
N GLU A 967 9.65 -12.34 12.18
CA GLU A 967 9.84 -10.94 11.75
C GLU A 967 9.60 -9.96 12.93
N GLU A 968 8.62 -10.26 13.80
CA GLU A 968 8.35 -9.48 15.00
C GLU A 968 9.47 -9.60 16.03
N VAL A 969 10.05 -10.81 16.17
CA VAL A 969 11.21 -11.07 17.03
C VAL A 969 12.44 -10.32 16.52
N GLU A 970 12.70 -10.35 15.22
CA GLU A 970 13.78 -9.58 14.60
C GLU A 970 13.63 -8.07 14.82
N TRP A 971 12.41 -7.56 14.64
CA TRP A 971 12.13 -6.15 14.85
C TRP A 971 12.37 -5.73 16.30
N THR A 972 11.85 -6.54 17.21
CA THR A 972 11.95 -6.38 18.66
C THR A 972 13.40 -6.36 19.14
N LEU A 973 14.21 -7.29 18.65
CA LEU A 973 15.60 -7.46 19.08
C LEU A 973 16.59 -6.64 18.24
N LYS A 974 16.10 -5.91 17.22
CA LYS A 974 16.90 -5.13 16.26
C LYS A 974 17.92 -6.00 15.51
N LEU A 975 17.47 -7.17 15.04
CA LEU A 975 18.29 -8.16 14.34
C LEU A 975 17.94 -8.28 12.85
N GLN A 976 17.25 -7.31 12.26
CA GLN A 976 16.74 -7.39 10.89
C GLN A 976 17.84 -7.61 9.84
N ASP A 977 19.04 -7.05 10.08
CA ASP A 977 20.21 -7.19 9.20
C ASP A 977 21.24 -8.21 9.72
N ALA A 978 20.95 -8.92 10.82
CA ALA A 978 21.86 -9.91 11.38
C ALA A 978 22.00 -11.11 10.43
N SER A 979 23.14 -11.79 10.40
CA SER A 979 23.24 -13.11 9.76
C SER A 979 22.55 -14.18 10.62
N ASP A 980 22.24 -15.33 10.05
CA ASP A 980 21.61 -16.44 10.78
C ASP A 980 22.47 -16.90 11.97
N ASP A 981 23.81 -16.89 11.83
CA ASP A 981 24.72 -17.23 12.93
C ASP A 981 24.61 -16.23 14.10
N VAL A 982 24.52 -14.92 13.78
CA VAL A 982 24.35 -13.87 14.79
C VAL A 982 22.98 -13.93 15.43
N PHE A 983 21.94 -14.27 14.65
CA PHE A 983 20.59 -14.46 15.14
C PHE A 983 20.53 -15.66 16.10
N LEU A 984 21.06 -16.82 15.71
CA LEU A 984 21.09 -18.02 16.53
C LEU A 984 21.92 -17.83 17.80
N ALA A 985 23.10 -17.23 17.72
CA ALA A 985 23.90 -16.93 18.91
C ALA A 985 23.17 -16.02 19.89
N ARG A 986 22.34 -15.10 19.38
CA ARG A 986 21.48 -14.26 20.22
C ARG A 986 20.30 -15.04 20.81
N MET A 987 19.72 -15.98 20.08
CA MET A 987 18.69 -16.88 20.61
C MET A 987 19.26 -17.77 21.73
N ASP A 988 20.45 -18.33 21.56
CA ASP A 988 21.11 -19.15 22.58
C ASP A 988 21.33 -18.36 23.89
N GLN A 989 21.81 -17.11 23.78
CA GLN A 989 21.97 -16.23 24.93
C GLN A 989 20.63 -15.94 25.66
N LEU A 990 19.56 -15.74 24.90
CA LEU A 990 18.23 -15.49 25.45
C LEU A 990 17.62 -16.75 26.06
N GLU A 991 17.92 -17.92 25.53
CA GLU A 991 17.51 -19.21 26.09
C GLU A 991 18.19 -19.46 27.44
N GLU A 992 19.50 -19.19 27.56
CA GLU A 992 20.22 -19.24 28.84
C GLU A 992 19.59 -18.29 29.88
N GLU A 993 19.32 -17.04 29.48
CA GLU A 993 18.69 -16.04 30.35
C GLU A 993 17.30 -16.49 30.82
N PHE A 994 16.46 -16.98 29.92
CA PHE A 994 15.11 -17.46 30.25
C PHE A 994 15.15 -18.72 31.13
N THR A 995 16.11 -19.61 30.90
CA THR A 995 16.31 -20.80 31.71
C THR A 995 16.70 -20.42 33.15
N GLN A 996 17.59 -19.45 33.32
CA GLN A 996 17.96 -18.93 34.63
C GLN A 996 16.79 -18.26 35.35
N LEU A 997 15.99 -17.45 34.63
CA LEU A 997 14.77 -16.84 35.15
C LEU A 997 13.80 -17.90 35.65
N LYS A 998 13.53 -18.93 34.83
CA LYS A 998 12.63 -20.02 35.17
C LYS A 998 13.10 -20.76 36.40
N ALA A 999 14.39 -21.12 36.48
CA ALA A 999 14.95 -21.80 37.64
C ALA A 999 14.81 -20.98 38.93
N THR A 1000 15.08 -19.67 38.88
CA THR A 1000 14.95 -18.77 40.03
C THR A 1000 13.50 -18.66 40.51
N LEU A 1001 12.57 -18.48 39.57
CA LEU A 1001 11.14 -18.35 39.86
C LEU A 1001 10.53 -19.66 40.36
N ASP A 1002 10.93 -20.81 39.80
CA ASP A 1002 10.44 -22.13 40.21
C ASP A 1002 10.97 -22.49 41.61
N ALA A 1003 12.24 -22.21 41.91
CA ALA A 1003 12.80 -22.37 43.26
C ALA A 1003 12.05 -21.51 44.29
N TRP A 1004 11.77 -20.25 43.96
CA TRP A 1004 10.96 -19.36 44.81
C TRP A 1004 9.52 -19.84 44.96
N HIS A 1005 8.90 -20.38 43.90
CA HIS A 1005 7.57 -20.96 43.97
C HIS A 1005 7.50 -22.15 44.93
N ASP A 1006 8.54 -22.99 44.94
CA ASP A 1006 8.59 -24.22 45.74
C ASP A 1006 9.02 -24.01 47.20
N GLU A 1007 9.72 -22.90 47.49
CA GLU A 1007 10.24 -22.57 48.83
C GLU A 1007 9.16 -22.45 49.92
N ASP A 1008 8.01 -21.82 49.61
CA ASP A 1008 6.95 -21.58 50.58
C ASP A 1008 5.58 -22.10 50.10
N THR A 1009 5.12 -23.16 50.77
CA THR A 1009 3.83 -23.78 50.47
C THR A 1009 2.61 -22.89 50.76
N THR A 1010 2.76 -21.87 51.60
CA THR A 1010 1.69 -20.95 52.03
C THR A 1010 1.19 -20.09 50.87
N TYR A 1011 2.12 -19.57 50.06
CA TYR A 1011 1.81 -18.68 48.94
C TYR A 1011 1.82 -19.37 47.58
N ARG A 1012 2.00 -20.69 47.54
CA ARG A 1012 2.22 -21.47 46.31
C ARG A 1012 1.28 -21.10 45.16
N ARG A 1013 -0.03 -20.96 45.41
CA ARG A 1013 -1.00 -20.60 44.36
C ARG A 1013 -0.78 -19.19 43.79
N SER A 1014 -0.57 -18.19 44.65
CA SER A 1014 -0.32 -16.81 44.25
C SER A 1014 1.05 -16.65 43.60
N ARG A 1015 2.10 -17.28 44.17
CA ARG A 1015 3.42 -17.35 43.52
C ARG A 1015 3.33 -17.99 42.14
N GLY A 1016 2.56 -19.06 41.97
CA GLY A 1016 2.35 -19.70 40.66
C GLY A 1016 1.75 -18.76 39.61
N ARG A 1017 0.80 -17.90 40.00
CA ARG A 1017 0.25 -16.87 39.09
C ARG A 1017 1.30 -15.81 38.75
N VAL A 1018 2.01 -15.29 39.75
CA VAL A 1018 3.08 -14.31 39.53
C VAL A 1018 4.19 -14.86 38.64
N VAL A 1019 4.63 -16.10 38.86
CA VAL A 1019 5.63 -16.79 38.04
C VAL A 1019 5.17 -16.88 36.58
N ASN A 1020 3.93 -17.28 36.33
CA ASN A 1020 3.40 -17.35 34.97
C ASN A 1020 3.31 -15.98 34.31
N THR A 1021 2.85 -14.95 35.04
CA THR A 1021 2.79 -13.58 34.53
C THR A 1021 4.17 -13.05 34.16
N LEU A 1022 5.19 -13.31 34.99
CA LEU A 1022 6.57 -12.87 34.72
C LEU A 1022 7.20 -13.62 33.54
N LYS A 1023 6.98 -14.94 33.42
CA LYS A 1023 7.42 -15.73 32.25
C LYS A 1023 6.78 -15.20 30.97
N ASN A 1024 5.47 -14.98 30.99
CA ASN A 1024 4.74 -14.41 29.85
C ASN A 1024 5.19 -12.99 29.50
N ALA A 1025 5.51 -12.16 30.50
CA ALA A 1025 6.02 -10.81 30.29
C ALA A 1025 7.41 -10.82 29.62
N TRP A 1026 8.30 -11.75 30.01
CA TRP A 1026 9.60 -11.93 29.35
C TRP A 1026 9.43 -12.39 27.90
N GLN A 1027 8.56 -13.38 27.66
CA GLN A 1027 8.23 -13.90 26.33
C GLN A 1027 7.32 -12.96 25.51
N ARG A 1028 6.92 -11.82 26.09
CA ARG A 1028 6.07 -10.80 25.48
C ARG A 1028 4.75 -11.37 24.93
N SER A 1029 4.18 -12.35 25.62
CA SER A 1029 2.92 -12.93 25.24
C SER A 1029 1.74 -12.05 25.67
N PRO A 1030 0.68 -11.94 24.86
CA PRO A 1030 -0.47 -11.11 25.20
C PRO A 1030 -1.11 -11.61 26.51
N PRO A 1031 -1.47 -10.72 27.44
CA PRO A 1031 -2.08 -11.13 28.69
C PRO A 1031 -3.46 -11.77 28.44
N HIS A 1032 -3.71 -12.93 29.06
CA HIS A 1032 -4.94 -13.72 28.94
C HIS A 1032 -6.15 -13.16 29.72
N LEU A 1033 -6.17 -11.87 30.10
CA LEU A 1033 -7.26 -11.30 30.90
C LEU A 1033 -8.10 -10.30 30.09
N PRO A 1034 -9.44 -10.45 30.08
CA PRO A 1034 -10.35 -9.53 29.42
C PRO A 1034 -10.58 -8.31 30.32
N MET A 1035 -10.16 -7.12 29.88
CA MET A 1035 -10.72 -5.87 30.39
C MET A 1035 -10.97 -4.88 29.26
N SER A 1036 -11.98 -4.04 29.45
CA SER A 1036 -12.45 -3.11 28.43
C SER A 1036 -11.51 -1.90 28.29
N PRO A 1037 -11.40 -1.31 27.09
CA PRO A 1037 -10.65 -0.07 26.86
C PRO A 1037 -11.09 1.10 27.75
N GLU A 1038 -12.32 1.07 28.27
CA GLU A 1038 -12.87 2.11 29.15
C GLU A 1038 -12.25 2.10 30.55
N GLN A 1039 -11.91 0.92 31.10
CA GLN A 1039 -11.18 0.84 32.38
C GLN A 1039 -9.73 1.27 32.23
N MET A 1040 -9.10 0.99 31.08
CA MET A 1040 -7.74 1.44 30.76
C MET A 1040 -7.64 2.96 30.62
N ARG A 1041 -8.68 3.60 30.07
CA ARG A 1041 -8.80 5.07 29.91
C ARG A 1041 -9.06 5.85 31.20
N SER A 1042 -9.58 5.19 32.22
CA SER A 1042 -9.92 5.83 33.51
C SER A 1042 -8.69 6.11 34.37
N GLU A 1043 -7.67 5.26 34.30
CA GLU A 1043 -6.49 5.33 35.18
C GLU A 1043 -5.23 5.84 34.48
N LEU A 1044 -5.09 5.62 33.16
CA LEU A 1044 -4.01 6.18 32.35
C LEU A 1044 -4.57 7.35 31.54
N ARG A 1045 -4.11 8.58 31.84
CA ARG A 1045 -4.46 9.76 31.01
C ARG A 1045 -3.99 9.52 29.57
N GLU A 1046 -4.80 10.01 28.62
CA GLU A 1046 -4.75 9.79 27.17
C GLU A 1046 -3.42 10.10 26.44
N GLU A 1047 -2.36 10.53 27.13
CA GLU A 1047 -1.13 11.03 26.51
C GLU A 1047 -0.05 9.96 26.23
N GLU A 1048 -0.14 8.75 26.82
CA GLU A 1048 0.94 7.73 26.73
C GLU A 1048 0.42 6.39 26.16
N GLY A 1049 -0.17 6.43 24.97
CA GLY A 1049 -0.58 5.24 24.20
C GLY A 1049 0.62 4.51 23.60
N GLY A 1050 1.23 3.59 24.36
CA GLY A 1050 2.31 2.73 23.87
C GLY A 1050 3.03 1.82 24.89
N LEU A 1051 2.69 1.90 26.18
CA LEU A 1051 3.46 1.27 27.27
C LEU A 1051 3.17 -0.24 27.42
N TYR A 1052 4.21 -1.06 27.65
CA TYR A 1052 4.06 -2.47 28.03
C TYR A 1052 3.81 -2.59 29.55
N VAL A 1053 2.68 -3.18 29.94
CA VAL A 1053 2.17 -3.17 31.32
C VAL A 1053 2.22 -4.57 31.93
N VAL A 1054 2.80 -4.69 33.12
CA VAL A 1054 2.78 -5.90 33.96
C VAL A 1054 2.00 -5.60 35.23
N ARG A 1055 0.92 -6.37 35.48
CA ARG A 1055 0.10 -6.22 36.71
C ARG A 1055 0.16 -7.48 37.56
N LEU A 1056 0.62 -7.31 38.80
CA LEU A 1056 0.71 -8.34 39.83
C LEU A 1056 -0.06 -7.95 41.10
N ALA A 1057 -0.77 -6.81 41.08
CA ALA A 1057 -1.53 -6.30 42.20
C ALA A 1057 -2.46 -7.34 42.84
N ASP A 1058 -2.74 -7.17 44.12
CA ASP A 1058 -3.60 -8.02 44.94
C ASP A 1058 -3.09 -9.45 45.19
N GLU A 1059 -1.90 -9.81 44.69
CA GLU A 1059 -1.29 -11.11 44.93
C GLU A 1059 -0.47 -11.13 46.23
N GLN A 1060 -0.90 -11.94 47.20
CA GLN A 1060 -0.16 -12.16 48.44
C GLN A 1060 0.94 -13.21 48.21
N VAL A 1061 2.20 -12.79 48.16
CA VAL A 1061 3.33 -13.66 47.78
C VAL A 1061 4.47 -13.73 48.80
N GLY A 1062 4.37 -13.01 49.92
CA GLY A 1062 5.52 -12.72 50.77
C GLY A 1062 6.42 -11.71 50.07
N ASP A 1063 7.72 -12.01 49.95
CA ASP A 1063 8.67 -11.19 49.20
C ASP A 1063 8.95 -11.73 47.79
N LEU A 1064 9.17 -10.83 46.84
CA LEU A 1064 9.59 -11.15 45.47
C LEU A 1064 11.08 -11.51 45.42
N PRO A 1065 11.48 -12.54 44.66
CA PRO A 1065 12.88 -12.92 44.54
C PRO A 1065 13.61 -11.94 43.59
N PRO A 1066 14.91 -11.69 43.78
CA PRO A 1066 15.69 -10.98 42.77
C PRO A 1066 15.74 -11.81 41.47
N ILE A 1067 15.56 -11.17 40.32
CA ILE A 1067 15.70 -11.81 39.00
C ILE A 1067 16.82 -11.14 38.20
N THR A 1068 17.56 -11.93 37.42
CA THR A 1068 18.66 -11.42 36.57
C THR A 1068 18.24 -11.16 35.12
N ALA A 1069 17.01 -11.56 34.75
CA ALA A 1069 16.49 -11.39 33.40
C ALA A 1069 16.27 -9.91 33.06
N ASN A 1070 16.48 -9.55 31.79
CA ASN A 1070 16.26 -8.21 31.29
C ASN A 1070 14.76 -7.97 31.01
N MET A 1071 14.14 -7.08 31.78
CA MET A 1071 12.75 -6.65 31.62
C MET A 1071 12.67 -5.18 31.19
N SER A 1072 13.67 -4.66 30.48
CA SER A 1072 13.75 -3.24 30.09
C SER A 1072 12.61 -2.78 29.18
N HIS A 1073 11.87 -3.70 28.55
CA HIS A 1073 10.70 -3.37 27.73
C HIS A 1073 9.43 -3.11 28.55
N VAL A 1074 9.41 -3.45 29.84
CA VAL A 1074 8.27 -3.20 30.72
C VAL A 1074 8.32 -1.76 31.21
N GLU A 1075 7.28 -0.99 30.88
CA GLU A 1075 7.23 0.44 31.18
C GLU A 1075 6.27 0.76 32.33
N CYS A 1076 5.28 -0.10 32.59
CA CYS A 1076 4.37 0.01 33.72
C CYS A 1076 4.39 -1.26 34.57
N LEU A 1077 4.60 -1.10 35.88
CA LEU A 1077 4.59 -2.21 36.83
C LEU A 1077 3.65 -1.91 38.00
N ASP A 1078 2.61 -2.73 38.15
CA ASP A 1078 1.61 -2.62 39.21
C ASP A 1078 1.81 -3.75 40.24
N LEU A 1079 2.28 -3.37 41.43
CA LEU A 1079 2.52 -4.23 42.59
C LEU A 1079 1.66 -3.82 43.80
N ALA A 1080 0.57 -3.09 43.56
CA ALA A 1080 -0.28 -2.59 44.63
C ALA A 1080 -0.85 -3.74 45.48
N ARG A 1081 -0.96 -3.52 46.79
CA ARG A 1081 -1.64 -4.45 47.74
C ARG A 1081 -1.04 -5.86 47.76
N MET A 1082 0.27 -6.00 47.56
CA MET A 1082 0.99 -7.28 47.62
C MET A 1082 1.66 -7.56 48.98
N SER A 1083 1.59 -6.64 49.94
CA SER A 1083 2.19 -6.76 51.29
C SER A 1083 3.73 -6.90 51.29
N LEU A 1084 4.41 -6.36 50.28
CA LEU A 1084 5.86 -6.53 50.07
C LEU A 1084 6.69 -5.85 51.16
N SER A 1085 7.84 -6.44 51.52
CA SER A 1085 8.83 -5.82 52.40
C SER A 1085 10.04 -5.28 51.62
N ASP A 1086 10.97 -4.62 52.31
CA ASP A 1086 12.21 -4.12 51.71
C ASP A 1086 13.05 -5.21 51.02
N ALA A 1087 12.86 -6.49 51.37
CA ALA A 1087 13.55 -7.62 50.71
C ALA A 1087 13.16 -7.78 49.24
N SER A 1088 12.01 -7.24 48.83
CA SER A 1088 11.54 -7.26 47.45
C SER A 1088 12.15 -6.15 46.57
N LEU A 1089 12.83 -5.15 47.15
CA LEU A 1089 13.38 -4.01 46.39
C LEU A 1089 14.40 -4.40 45.29
N PRO A 1090 15.30 -5.38 45.48
CA PRO A 1090 16.22 -5.81 44.43
C PRO A 1090 15.54 -6.30 43.15
N PHE A 1091 14.29 -6.77 43.22
CA PHE A 1091 13.50 -7.18 42.05
C PHE A 1091 13.34 -6.06 41.01
N LEU A 1092 13.28 -4.80 41.47
CA LEU A 1092 13.07 -3.65 40.60
C LEU A 1092 14.29 -3.35 39.70
N GLN A 1093 15.47 -3.89 40.01
CA GLN A 1093 16.69 -3.67 39.23
C GLN A 1093 16.61 -4.26 37.81
N SER A 1094 15.74 -5.23 37.59
CA SER A 1094 15.54 -5.90 36.31
C SER A 1094 14.73 -5.07 35.30
N PHE A 1095 14.06 -4.01 35.78
CA PHE A 1095 13.09 -3.21 35.03
C PHE A 1095 13.63 -1.81 34.74
N SER A 1096 14.68 -1.71 33.93
CA SER A 1096 15.35 -0.43 33.63
C SER A 1096 14.52 0.55 32.79
N GLY A 1097 13.44 0.08 32.15
CA GLY A 1097 12.54 0.90 31.32
C GLY A 1097 11.33 1.48 32.04
N LEU A 1098 11.22 1.34 33.37
CA LEU A 1098 10.02 1.77 34.10
C LEU A 1098 9.78 3.28 34.00
N ARG A 1099 8.53 3.62 33.67
CA ARG A 1099 7.97 4.97 33.72
C ARG A 1099 6.91 5.10 34.80
N TRP A 1100 6.13 4.04 35.00
CA TRP A 1100 5.02 3.98 35.94
C TRP A 1100 5.21 2.82 36.93
N LEU A 1101 5.15 3.13 38.22
CA LEU A 1101 5.26 2.14 39.28
C LEU A 1101 4.26 2.42 40.41
N ASP A 1102 3.52 1.38 40.79
CA ASP A 1102 2.67 1.37 41.97
C ASP A 1102 3.10 0.22 42.90
N ILE A 1103 3.53 0.56 44.11
CA ILE A 1103 3.78 -0.38 45.22
C ILE A 1103 3.03 0.11 46.48
N SER A 1104 1.85 0.70 46.27
CA SER A 1104 1.00 1.17 47.35
C SER A 1104 0.49 0.02 48.22
N HIS A 1105 0.14 0.33 49.47
CA HIS A 1105 -0.41 -0.64 50.41
C HIS A 1105 0.49 -1.87 50.61
N SER A 1106 1.77 -1.62 50.88
CA SER A 1106 2.78 -2.62 51.20
C SER A 1106 3.49 -2.28 52.52
N ASN A 1107 4.54 -3.01 52.88
CA ASN A 1107 5.28 -2.87 54.14
C ASN A 1107 6.70 -2.32 53.91
N LEU A 1108 6.88 -1.45 52.91
CA LEU A 1108 8.19 -0.86 52.61
C LEU A 1108 8.58 0.16 53.68
N THR A 1109 9.83 0.10 54.14
CA THR A 1109 10.42 1.09 55.06
C THR A 1109 11.45 1.98 54.40
N ARG A 1110 11.89 1.62 53.18
CA ARG A 1110 12.86 2.36 52.37
C ARG A 1110 12.30 2.70 50.99
N LEU A 1111 12.82 3.80 50.42
CA LEU A 1111 12.52 4.19 49.05
C LEU A 1111 13.27 3.27 48.06
N PRO A 1112 12.60 2.72 47.03
CA PRO A 1112 13.22 1.85 46.04
C PRO A 1112 14.43 2.44 45.32
N GLU A 1113 15.34 1.59 44.87
CA GLU A 1113 16.47 1.99 44.02
C GLU A 1113 16.16 1.61 42.58
N PHE A 1114 16.24 2.59 41.68
CA PHE A 1114 15.98 2.41 40.26
C PHE A 1114 17.28 2.45 39.46
N VAL A 1115 17.28 1.76 38.32
CA VAL A 1115 18.33 1.89 37.31
C VAL A 1115 18.38 3.36 36.83
N ASP A 1116 19.58 3.87 36.58
CA ASP A 1116 19.85 5.27 36.21
C ASP A 1116 19.29 6.32 37.19
N GLY A 1117 19.11 5.95 38.46
CA GLY A 1117 18.62 6.86 39.51
C GLY A 1117 17.14 7.25 39.37
N GLY A 1118 16.37 6.55 38.54
CA GLY A 1118 14.93 6.80 38.36
C GLY A 1118 14.61 7.94 37.40
N ALA A 1119 15.54 8.31 36.52
CA ALA A 1119 15.40 9.41 35.57
C ALA A 1119 14.20 9.27 34.60
N GLN A 1120 13.79 8.03 34.28
CA GLN A 1120 12.67 7.73 33.37
C GLN A 1120 11.32 7.63 34.07
N ILE A 1121 11.28 7.62 35.41
CA ILE A 1121 10.03 7.48 36.16
C ILE A 1121 9.24 8.78 36.11
N THR A 1122 8.02 8.70 35.57
CA THR A 1122 7.07 9.81 35.48
C THR A 1122 5.97 9.72 36.53
N TRP A 1123 5.63 8.51 36.97
CA TRP A 1123 4.59 8.25 37.97
C TRP A 1123 5.06 7.25 39.02
N LEU A 1124 5.02 7.65 40.28
CA LEU A 1124 5.43 6.81 41.40
C LEU A 1124 4.39 6.87 42.53
N ASP A 1125 3.72 5.75 42.79
CA ASP A 1125 2.85 5.57 43.95
C ASP A 1125 3.47 4.60 44.95
N LEU A 1126 3.79 5.13 46.13
CA LEU A 1126 4.31 4.39 47.29
C LEU A 1126 3.48 4.70 48.53
N SER A 1127 2.21 5.09 48.35
CA SER A 1127 1.32 5.44 49.44
C SER A 1127 0.99 4.24 50.32
N SER A 1128 0.62 4.50 51.58
CA SER A 1128 0.26 3.48 52.56
C SER A 1128 1.38 2.43 52.76
N ASN A 1129 2.61 2.91 52.97
CA ASN A 1129 3.78 2.16 53.42
C ASN A 1129 4.33 2.80 54.72
N ASP A 1130 5.51 2.38 55.21
CA ASP A 1130 6.19 2.94 56.38
C ASP A 1130 7.57 3.56 56.04
N ILE A 1131 7.67 4.20 54.87
CA ILE A 1131 8.93 4.70 54.31
C ILE A 1131 9.52 5.84 55.15
N ARG A 1132 10.84 5.78 55.40
CA ARG A 1132 11.63 6.86 56.02
C ARG A 1132 12.61 7.49 55.02
N LEU A 1133 12.64 8.82 54.96
CA LEU A 1133 13.59 9.56 54.11
C LEU A 1133 14.94 9.78 54.81
N THR A 1134 15.90 8.91 54.53
CA THR A 1134 17.33 9.09 54.84
C THR A 1134 17.98 10.16 53.95
N ALA A 1135 19.18 10.64 54.30
CA ALA A 1135 19.91 11.61 53.47
C ALA A 1135 20.22 11.07 52.05
N PRO A 1136 20.70 9.83 51.86
CA PRO A 1136 20.90 9.28 50.51
C PRO A 1136 19.60 9.10 49.72
N SER A 1137 18.54 8.57 50.34
CA SER A 1137 17.26 8.40 49.64
C SER A 1137 16.62 9.73 49.24
N ARG A 1138 16.86 10.79 50.02
CA ARG A 1138 16.42 12.14 49.73
C ARG A 1138 17.15 12.72 48.52
N GLU A 1139 18.47 12.63 48.47
CA GLU A 1139 19.27 13.12 47.33
C GLU A 1139 18.85 12.45 46.02
N ARG A 1140 18.59 11.13 46.05
CA ARG A 1140 18.06 10.41 44.89
C ARG A 1140 16.71 10.92 44.45
N LEU A 1141 15.76 11.05 45.38
CA LEU A 1141 14.42 11.55 45.08
C LEU A 1141 14.48 12.95 44.45
N GLN A 1142 15.38 13.82 44.94
CA GLN A 1142 15.57 15.17 44.38
C GLN A 1142 16.10 15.16 42.94
N ASN A 1143 16.76 14.09 42.50
CA ASN A 1143 17.35 13.98 41.17
C ASN A 1143 16.44 13.28 40.13
N MET A 1144 15.21 12.90 40.50
CA MET A 1144 14.24 12.26 39.59
C MET A 1144 13.55 13.30 38.67
N GLN A 1145 14.30 13.88 37.74
CA GLN A 1145 13.86 15.05 36.95
C GLN A 1145 12.60 14.81 36.10
N GLY A 1146 12.38 13.58 35.62
CA GLY A 1146 11.21 13.21 34.81
C GLY A 1146 9.92 12.97 35.61
N LEU A 1147 9.96 13.04 36.94
CA LEU A 1147 8.83 12.72 37.81
C LEU A 1147 7.72 13.76 37.70
N LYS A 1148 6.59 13.36 37.11
CA LYS A 1148 5.38 14.19 36.97
C LYS A 1148 4.44 14.05 38.15
N THR A 1149 4.38 12.87 38.77
CA THR A 1149 3.52 12.65 39.95
C THR A 1149 4.15 11.71 40.95
N LEU A 1150 4.09 12.13 42.22
CA LEU A 1150 4.59 11.40 43.36
C LEU A 1150 3.50 11.28 44.42
N ASN A 1151 3.17 10.06 44.81
CA ASN A 1151 2.29 9.79 45.94
C ASN A 1151 3.02 9.02 47.03
N LEU A 1152 3.19 9.67 48.19
CA LEU A 1152 3.78 9.11 49.40
C LEU A 1152 2.83 9.22 50.60
N SER A 1153 1.54 9.44 50.34
CA SER A 1153 0.53 9.59 51.37
C SER A 1153 0.52 8.39 52.33
N HIS A 1154 0.16 8.62 53.59
CA HIS A 1154 0.09 7.63 54.66
C HIS A 1154 1.42 6.96 55.06
N ASN A 1155 2.57 7.47 54.63
CA ASN A 1155 3.89 7.09 55.17
C ASN A 1155 4.18 7.89 56.46
N ARG A 1156 3.63 7.47 57.60
CA ARG A 1156 3.59 8.28 58.84
C ARG A 1156 4.96 8.66 59.42
N GLN A 1157 6.01 7.94 59.03
CA GLN A 1157 7.38 8.15 59.50
C GLN A 1157 8.27 8.87 58.47
N LEU A 1158 7.70 9.33 57.36
CA LEU A 1158 8.42 9.94 56.25
C LEU A 1158 9.10 11.24 56.66
N GLY A 1159 8.34 12.17 57.26
CA GLY A 1159 8.79 13.50 57.65
C GLY A 1159 9.45 14.27 56.49
N TRP A 1160 8.67 14.76 55.53
CA TRP A 1160 9.19 15.33 54.29
C TRP A 1160 10.30 16.37 54.53
N ALA A 1161 11.44 16.17 53.86
CA ALA A 1161 12.62 17.04 53.97
C ALA A 1161 13.36 17.20 52.63
N ALA A 1162 12.76 16.80 51.51
CA ALA A 1162 13.36 16.92 50.18
C ALA A 1162 13.05 18.29 49.55
N ASP A 1163 14.00 18.83 48.78
CA ASP A 1163 13.87 20.06 48.01
C ASP A 1163 13.31 19.74 46.62
N LEU A 1164 12.25 20.43 46.21
CA LEU A 1164 11.57 20.22 44.93
C LEU A 1164 12.25 20.93 43.75
N SER A 1165 13.29 21.73 43.97
CA SER A 1165 13.89 22.60 42.95
C SER A 1165 14.39 21.87 41.70
N ASN A 1166 14.80 20.61 41.83
CA ASN A 1166 15.31 19.78 40.74
C ASN A 1166 14.20 18.94 40.05
N LEU A 1167 13.00 18.86 40.62
CA LEU A 1167 11.86 18.11 40.10
C LEU A 1167 11.02 18.98 39.15
N ARG A 1168 11.64 19.41 38.04
CA ARG A 1168 11.08 20.44 37.15
C ARG A 1168 9.76 20.06 36.47
N ASP A 1169 9.56 18.77 36.21
CA ASP A 1169 8.37 18.25 35.54
C ASP A 1169 7.24 17.86 36.52
N LEU A 1170 7.44 18.06 37.82
CA LEU A 1170 6.48 17.66 38.84
C LEU A 1170 5.19 18.48 38.74
N GLN A 1171 4.07 17.78 38.57
CA GLN A 1171 2.73 18.35 38.44
C GLN A 1171 1.86 18.09 39.66
N ARG A 1172 2.01 16.92 40.29
CA ARG A 1172 1.19 16.49 41.43
C ARG A 1172 2.02 15.85 42.52
N LEU A 1173 1.86 16.32 43.75
CA LEU A 1173 2.55 15.79 44.92
C LEU A 1173 1.55 15.47 46.03
N TYR A 1174 1.52 14.22 46.48
CA TYR A 1174 0.63 13.78 47.55
C TYR A 1174 1.44 13.32 48.76
N LEU A 1175 1.26 14.02 49.88
CA LEU A 1175 1.97 13.84 51.14
C LEU A 1175 1.02 13.82 52.33
N GLU A 1176 -0.24 13.42 52.13
CA GLU A 1176 -1.23 13.32 53.20
C GLU A 1176 -0.73 12.39 54.32
N ASN A 1177 -0.86 12.78 55.58
CA ASN A 1177 -0.52 11.93 56.74
C ASN A 1177 0.90 11.32 56.69
N THR A 1178 1.90 12.17 56.45
CA THR A 1178 3.32 11.78 56.32
C THR A 1178 4.18 12.21 57.52
N GLY A 1179 3.58 12.80 58.55
CA GLY A 1179 4.31 13.35 59.71
C GLY A 1179 5.12 14.61 59.37
N THR A 1180 4.82 15.25 58.24
CA THR A 1180 5.52 16.44 57.74
C THR A 1180 5.20 17.66 58.62
N ARG A 1181 6.24 18.41 59.03
CA ARG A 1181 6.10 19.59 59.93
C ARG A 1181 6.40 20.94 59.26
N VAL A 1182 7.02 20.90 58.08
CA VAL A 1182 7.43 22.08 57.32
C VAL A 1182 6.88 21.93 55.90
N PHE A 1183 6.51 23.05 55.28
CA PHE A 1183 6.09 23.05 53.88
C PHE A 1183 7.27 22.68 52.95
N PRO A 1184 7.07 21.88 51.88
CA PRO A 1184 8.15 21.50 50.96
C PRO A 1184 8.91 22.69 50.37
N ALA A 1185 10.25 22.70 50.51
CA ALA A 1185 11.12 23.73 49.95
C ALA A 1185 11.22 23.60 48.41
N GLY A 1186 11.47 24.71 47.72
CA GLY A 1186 11.65 24.73 46.27
C GLY A 1186 10.36 24.56 45.46
N VAL A 1187 9.19 24.66 46.10
CA VAL A 1187 7.88 24.46 45.46
C VAL A 1187 7.59 25.50 44.37
N GLU A 1188 8.18 26.68 44.48
CA GLU A 1188 8.09 27.77 43.50
C GLU A 1188 8.85 27.52 42.18
N VAL A 1189 9.74 26.52 42.12
CA VAL A 1189 10.61 26.28 40.96
C VAL A 1189 9.94 25.40 39.87
N PRO A 1190 9.24 24.29 40.19
CA PRO A 1190 8.50 23.53 39.18
C PRO A 1190 7.34 24.35 38.60
N GLY A 1191 7.54 24.95 37.42
CA GLY A 1191 6.54 25.83 36.78
C GLY A 1191 5.21 25.16 36.43
N ASN A 1192 5.17 23.83 36.45
CA ASN A 1192 4.02 23.01 36.07
C ASN A 1192 3.29 22.38 37.27
N LEU A 1193 3.65 22.72 38.52
CA LEU A 1193 3.01 22.16 39.71
C LEU A 1193 1.54 22.62 39.82
N ALA A 1194 0.64 21.67 39.58
CA ALA A 1194 -0.80 21.89 39.54
C ALA A 1194 -1.48 21.58 40.88
N TRP A 1195 -0.97 20.60 41.63
CA TRP A 1195 -1.60 20.14 42.86
C TRP A 1195 -0.59 19.65 43.90
N ILE A 1196 -0.79 20.06 45.16
CA ILE A 1196 -0.06 19.53 46.31
C ILE A 1196 -1.04 19.21 47.45
N ASP A 1197 -1.06 17.96 47.89
CA ASP A 1197 -1.87 17.50 49.01
C ASP A 1197 -0.99 17.28 50.25
N LEU A 1198 -1.20 18.11 51.28
CA LEU A 1198 -0.48 18.10 52.55
C LEU A 1198 -1.43 17.85 53.73
N ARG A 1199 -2.61 17.28 53.49
CA ARG A 1199 -3.60 17.08 54.54
C ARG A 1199 -3.09 16.23 55.71
N THR A 1200 -3.67 16.48 56.88
CA THR A 1200 -3.46 15.65 58.08
C THR A 1200 -1.97 15.53 58.43
N ASN A 1201 -1.27 16.67 58.49
CA ASN A 1201 0.16 16.77 58.85
C ASN A 1201 0.36 17.71 60.05
N GLY A 1202 1.63 17.98 60.40
CA GLY A 1202 2.01 18.84 61.53
C GLY A 1202 2.53 20.22 61.12
N ILE A 1203 2.12 20.75 59.97
CA ILE A 1203 2.62 22.03 59.44
C ILE A 1203 2.01 23.19 60.24
N THR A 1204 2.87 24.06 60.77
CA THR A 1204 2.46 25.22 61.60
C THR A 1204 2.64 26.56 60.89
N THR A 1205 3.54 26.64 59.91
CA THR A 1205 3.89 27.86 59.17
C THR A 1205 3.69 27.68 57.67
N LEU A 1206 3.07 28.66 57.00
CA LEU A 1206 2.85 28.65 55.55
C LEU A 1206 3.83 29.59 54.82
N PRO A 1207 4.44 29.15 53.71
CA PRO A 1207 5.25 30.02 52.84
C PRO A 1207 4.34 30.90 51.96
N GLY A 1208 4.92 31.97 51.39
CA GLY A 1208 4.20 32.87 50.48
C GLY A 1208 3.53 32.16 49.30
N TYR A 1209 4.14 31.09 48.78
CA TYR A 1209 3.57 30.25 47.71
C TYR A 1209 2.18 29.70 48.07
N ALA A 1210 2.02 29.16 49.28
CA ALA A 1210 0.75 28.57 49.72
C ALA A 1210 -0.36 29.64 49.88
N ILE A 1211 0.02 30.87 50.22
CA ILE A 1211 -0.90 32.01 50.32
C ILE A 1211 -1.29 32.53 48.94
N GLN A 1212 -0.35 32.53 47.98
CA GLN A 1212 -0.57 33.01 46.60
C GLN A 1212 -1.35 32.01 45.74
N HIS A 1213 -1.26 30.71 46.04
CA HIS A 1213 -1.89 29.64 45.26
C HIS A 1213 -2.76 28.69 46.11
N PRO A 1214 -3.77 29.19 46.84
CA PRO A 1214 -4.60 28.37 47.73
C PRO A 1214 -5.36 27.27 46.99
N ASP A 1215 -5.75 27.50 45.73
CA ASP A 1215 -6.48 26.52 44.90
C ASP A 1215 -5.64 25.30 44.49
N ARG A 1216 -4.31 25.38 44.66
CA ARG A 1216 -3.37 24.31 44.29
C ARG A 1216 -2.88 23.50 45.49
N VAL A 1217 -3.21 23.92 46.71
CA VAL A 1217 -2.61 23.43 47.95
C VAL A 1217 -3.70 22.98 48.92
N ASN A 1218 -3.68 21.71 49.33
CA ASN A 1218 -4.60 21.20 50.34
C ASN A 1218 -3.90 21.03 51.70
N LEU A 1219 -4.33 21.79 52.71
CA LEU A 1219 -3.72 21.83 54.05
C LEU A 1219 -4.66 21.38 55.17
N GLN A 1220 -5.85 20.86 54.84
CA GLN A 1220 -6.85 20.46 55.84
C GLN A 1220 -6.25 19.52 56.90
N GLY A 1221 -6.52 19.78 58.19
CA GLY A 1221 -6.02 18.94 59.29
C GLY A 1221 -4.59 19.23 59.73
N ASN A 1222 -4.00 20.37 59.34
CA ASN A 1222 -2.73 20.88 59.88
C ASN A 1222 -2.95 21.94 60.98
N PRO A 1223 -2.08 22.03 62.00
CA PRO A 1223 -2.11 23.05 63.05
C PRO A 1223 -1.56 24.40 62.57
N VAL A 1224 -2.07 24.91 61.46
CA VAL A 1224 -1.66 26.21 60.90
C VAL A 1224 -2.29 27.32 61.72
N ALA A 1225 -1.50 28.33 62.11
CA ALA A 1225 -2.04 29.52 62.76
C ALA A 1225 -3.04 30.22 61.81
N PRO A 1226 -4.23 30.66 62.30
CA PRO A 1226 -5.16 31.41 61.47
C PRO A 1226 -4.49 32.70 60.97
N LEU A 1227 -4.52 32.92 59.65
CA LEU A 1227 -4.07 34.14 59.00
C LEU A 1227 -4.91 35.35 59.40
#